data_AF-A0A0N7L8E4-F1
#
_entry.id   AF-A0A0N7L8E4-F1
#
_cell.length_a   1.000
_cell.length_b   1.000
_cell.length_c   1.000
_cell.angle_alpha   90.00
_cell.angle_beta   90.00
_cell.angle_gamma   90.00
#
_symmetry.space_group_name_H-M   'P 1'
#
loop_
_entity.id
_entity.type
_entity.pdbx_description
1 polymer ?
#
loop_
_entity_poly.entity_id
_entity_poly.type
_entity_poly.pdbx_seq_one_letter_code
_entity_poly.pdbx_strand_id
1 'polypeptide(L)'
;MEWLDIAKDLNAGTVGGVAGIVAGHPLDTVKVQLQTSRETSAGIVRTLRKVVGSDGAAGLYRGLLSPILSNAPINAVVFGVQGQVVRGLQKDDTSLSSAQHFMAGSSAGLVQVLFAAPSEHVKIQLQTGAMGAEHSSIMAGRIILRKYGAKTLFKGWQMCLLRDIPAFGAYFCGYEATKRWLTEGKNENETDLKLMMAGGIAGMLSWMVSMPQDVVKSCVQSQSLEGTQMTITQITRTRMREEGPRFFFKGFSATMLRAFPGKLEGLNKTKSAPCFEATHTFIYPVNVLKARIMPLRMDNNMVDSTELMFITRKKSFSSVTTVSCGNGKPYLSFVNLMQLHRVKLMPRIETEVRLDFKDVLIRPKRSTLKSRSQVDVEREFRFRNSRRTWSGVPIIAANMDTVGTFEMAVELAKQRFITCVHKHYTTQDWAAFAAQHSEVLPTVAVSAGSSPADIDKVTVILKNHSDIHFICLDVANGYSESFVQAVRNVRSLFPEHTIIAGNVVTGEMVEELLLSGADIIKVGIGPGSVCTTRKQTGVGYPQLSAVIECADAAHGLNGHVISDGGCTCPGDVAKAFGAGADFVMLGGMLAGHDESGGDKVELNGKVFKKFYGMSSSEAMKKHSGGVAEYRSSEGKCVTVPYRGPVVATCREILGGVRSTCTYVGASKLKEISKRTTFIRVSQQLNEIFGRAPNEQEEQVLKKQKIV
;
A
#
# COMPACT_ATOMS: atom_id res chain seq x y z
N MET A 1 22.97 -35.67 31.61
CA MET A 1 22.32 -35.22 30.36
C MET A 1 23.43 -34.80 29.42
N GLU A 2 23.62 -35.50 28.31
CA GLU A 2 24.57 -35.06 27.29
C GLU A 2 24.11 -33.73 26.68
N TRP A 3 25.04 -32.86 26.28
CA TRP A 3 24.73 -31.58 25.60
C TRP A 3 23.82 -31.78 24.38
N LEU A 4 23.91 -32.93 23.72
CA LEU A 4 23.07 -33.36 22.61
C LEU A 4 21.58 -33.48 22.99
N ASP A 5 21.25 -33.92 24.20
CA ASP A 5 19.86 -34.09 24.63
C ASP A 5 19.21 -32.73 24.94
N ILE A 6 19.95 -31.85 25.61
CA ILE A 6 19.50 -30.47 25.89
C ILE A 6 19.26 -29.71 24.57
N ALA A 7 20.14 -29.89 23.58
CA ALA A 7 20.00 -29.27 22.27
C ALA A 7 18.80 -29.82 21.49
N LYS A 8 18.54 -31.14 21.54
CA LYS A 8 17.36 -31.75 20.93
C LYS A 8 16.06 -31.23 21.56
N ASP A 9 16.03 -31.11 22.88
CA ASP A 9 14.85 -30.65 23.63
C ASP A 9 14.54 -29.18 23.36
N LEU A 10 15.58 -28.34 23.34
CA LEU A 10 15.44 -26.93 22.98
C LEU A 10 14.99 -26.74 21.53
N ASN A 11 15.51 -27.54 20.60
CA ASN A 11 15.10 -27.51 19.19
C ASN A 11 13.65 -27.98 19.02
N ALA A 12 13.25 -29.08 19.65
CA ALA A 12 11.87 -29.58 19.61
C ALA A 12 10.89 -28.56 20.21
N GLY A 13 11.24 -27.95 21.36
CA GLY A 13 10.46 -26.89 21.97
C GLY A 13 10.37 -25.62 21.11
N THR A 14 11.45 -25.27 20.40
CA THR A 14 11.46 -24.13 19.48
C THR A 14 10.58 -24.38 18.26
N VAL A 15 10.70 -25.54 17.61
CA VAL A 15 9.89 -25.90 16.43
C VAL A 15 8.40 -25.99 16.81
N GLY A 16 8.09 -26.62 17.95
CA GLY A 16 6.72 -26.67 18.47
C GLY A 16 6.17 -25.29 18.80
N GLY A 17 6.98 -24.41 19.39
CA GLY A 17 6.61 -23.02 19.67
C GLY A 17 6.34 -22.21 18.39
N VAL A 18 7.15 -22.37 17.34
CA VAL A 18 6.93 -21.70 16.05
C VAL A 18 5.64 -22.18 15.39
N ALA A 19 5.37 -23.49 15.40
CA ALA A 19 4.12 -24.03 14.88
C ALA A 19 2.92 -23.48 15.67
N GLY A 20 3.04 -23.44 17.01
CA GLY A 20 2.17 -22.74 17.97
C GLY A 20 1.77 -21.35 17.49
N ILE A 21 2.79 -20.51 17.35
CA ILE A 21 2.69 -19.11 16.95
C ILE A 21 1.99 -19.02 15.59
N VAL A 22 2.43 -19.76 14.57
CA VAL A 22 1.86 -19.67 13.22
C VAL A 22 0.37 -20.01 13.21
N ALA A 23 -0.05 -21.08 13.88
CA ALA A 23 -1.46 -21.46 13.89
C ALA A 23 -2.33 -20.51 14.73
N GLY A 24 -1.80 -19.99 15.84
CA GLY A 24 -2.51 -19.07 16.75
C GLY A 24 -2.54 -17.62 16.28
N HIS A 25 -1.64 -17.23 15.38
CA HIS A 25 -1.43 -15.83 14.98
C HIS A 25 -2.68 -15.13 14.42
N PRO A 26 -3.55 -15.76 13.60
CA PRO A 26 -4.79 -15.14 13.16
C PRO A 26 -5.71 -14.73 14.32
N LEU A 27 -5.84 -15.58 15.34
CA LEU A 27 -6.64 -15.29 16.53
C LEU A 27 -5.96 -14.25 17.42
N ASP A 28 -4.63 -14.22 17.48
CA ASP A 28 -3.88 -13.16 18.19
C ASP A 28 -4.06 -11.80 17.51
N THR A 29 -4.00 -11.73 16.18
CA THR A 29 -4.27 -10.50 15.42
C THR A 29 -5.69 -9.99 15.69
N VAL A 30 -6.70 -10.89 15.67
CA VAL A 30 -8.08 -10.52 16.01
C VAL A 30 -8.22 -10.07 17.46
N LYS A 31 -7.56 -10.75 18.41
CA LYS A 31 -7.53 -10.37 19.82
C LYS A 31 -6.97 -8.96 20.01
N VAL A 32 -5.80 -8.67 19.45
CA VAL A 32 -5.14 -7.35 19.58
C VAL A 32 -6.02 -6.25 18.98
N GLN A 33 -6.57 -6.47 17.78
CA GLN A 33 -7.49 -5.55 17.14
C GLN A 33 -8.76 -5.28 17.99
N LEU A 34 -9.32 -6.31 18.62
CA LEU A 34 -10.46 -6.16 19.54
C LEU A 34 -10.10 -5.38 20.81
N GLN A 35 -8.92 -5.63 21.39
CA GLN A 35 -8.44 -4.97 22.59
C GLN A 35 -8.17 -3.48 22.37
N THR A 36 -7.62 -3.12 21.21
CA THR A 36 -7.23 -1.74 20.88
C THR A 36 -8.34 -0.94 20.21
N SER A 37 -9.39 -1.60 19.71
CA SER A 37 -10.55 -0.95 19.11
C SER A 37 -11.41 -0.21 20.14
N ARG A 38 -11.84 1.00 19.76
CA ARG A 38 -12.82 1.80 20.49
C ARG A 38 -14.27 1.36 20.24
N GLU A 39 -14.51 0.45 19.30
CA GLU A 39 -15.85 -0.07 19.05
C GLU A 39 -16.27 -1.03 20.18
N THR A 40 -17.43 -0.79 20.77
CA THR A 40 -18.00 -1.60 21.87
C THR A 40 -18.68 -2.88 21.37
N SER A 41 -19.04 -2.96 20.09
CA SER A 41 -19.82 -4.07 19.50
C SER A 41 -19.02 -4.97 18.55
N ALA A 42 -17.69 -4.87 18.53
CA ALA A 42 -16.85 -5.67 17.64
C ALA A 42 -16.72 -7.12 18.14
N GLY A 43 -17.10 -8.09 17.30
CA GLY A 43 -16.96 -9.53 17.58
C GLY A 43 -15.90 -10.18 16.70
N ILE A 44 -15.43 -11.38 17.08
CA ILE A 44 -14.36 -12.13 16.40
C ILE A 44 -14.57 -12.19 14.88
N VAL A 45 -15.74 -12.64 14.43
CA VAL A 45 -16.05 -12.82 13.00
C VAL A 45 -16.05 -11.49 12.25
N ARG A 46 -16.52 -10.41 12.87
CA ARG A 46 -16.53 -9.08 12.25
C ARG A 46 -15.11 -8.55 12.09
N THR A 47 -14.29 -8.66 13.14
CA THR A 47 -12.89 -8.23 13.10
C THR A 47 -12.07 -9.06 12.12
N LEU A 48 -12.28 -10.39 12.09
CA LEU A 48 -11.65 -11.27 11.12
C LEU A 48 -12.00 -10.86 9.68
N ARG A 49 -13.29 -10.65 9.39
CA ARG A 49 -13.75 -10.20 8.06
C ARG A 49 -13.23 -8.80 7.71
N LYS A 50 -13.10 -7.91 8.70
CA LYS A 50 -12.52 -6.57 8.51
C LYS A 50 -11.07 -6.67 8.06
N VAL A 51 -10.24 -7.43 8.77
CA VAL A 51 -8.81 -7.61 8.44
C VAL A 51 -8.64 -8.32 7.09
N VAL A 52 -9.41 -9.38 6.82
CA VAL A 52 -9.34 -10.09 5.53
C VAL A 52 -9.85 -9.23 4.38
N GLY A 53 -10.86 -8.39 4.62
CA GLY A 53 -11.42 -7.49 3.61
C GLY A 53 -10.54 -6.29 3.29
N SER A 54 -9.77 -5.78 4.26
CA SER A 54 -8.83 -4.67 4.03
C SER A 54 -7.49 -5.13 3.47
N ASP A 55 -6.95 -6.23 3.98
CA ASP A 55 -5.55 -6.60 3.81
C ASP A 55 -5.36 -8.03 3.24
N GLY A 56 -6.45 -8.68 2.84
CA GLY A 56 -6.46 -10.08 2.44
C GLY A 56 -6.15 -11.04 3.60
N ALA A 57 -6.04 -12.33 3.29
CA ALA A 57 -5.66 -13.35 4.28
C ALA A 57 -4.26 -13.11 4.88
N ALA A 58 -3.37 -12.45 4.15
CA ALA A 58 -2.03 -12.08 4.62
C ALA A 58 -2.05 -11.07 5.78
N GLY A 59 -3.09 -10.20 5.84
CA GLY A 59 -3.27 -9.26 6.94
C GLY A 59 -3.37 -9.92 8.32
N LEU A 60 -3.91 -11.14 8.39
CA LEU A 60 -4.00 -11.92 9.62
C LEU A 60 -2.64 -12.31 10.18
N TYR A 61 -1.60 -12.34 9.35
CA TYR A 61 -0.22 -12.74 9.69
C TYR A 61 0.73 -11.54 9.87
N ARG A 62 0.22 -10.30 9.92
CA ARG A 62 1.05 -9.12 10.17
C ARG A 62 1.72 -9.21 11.54
N GLY A 63 3.01 -8.88 11.56
CA GLY A 63 3.84 -8.94 12.77
C GLY A 63 4.31 -10.33 13.19
N LEU A 64 3.99 -11.41 12.44
CA LEU A 64 4.33 -12.81 12.75
C LEU A 64 5.84 -13.05 12.95
N LEU A 65 6.70 -12.34 12.23
CA LEU A 65 8.14 -12.59 12.31
C LEU A 65 8.73 -12.18 13.68
N SER A 66 8.15 -11.19 14.37
CA SER A 66 8.61 -10.77 15.69
C SER A 66 8.53 -11.90 16.74
N PRO A 67 7.37 -12.53 17.00
CA PRO A 67 7.27 -13.63 17.95
C PRO A 67 8.08 -14.86 17.54
N ILE A 68 8.23 -15.14 16.23
CA ILE A 68 9.10 -16.23 15.73
C ILE A 68 10.55 -16.01 16.15
N LEU A 69 11.08 -14.80 15.96
CA LEU A 69 12.47 -14.47 16.30
C LEU A 69 12.73 -14.51 17.81
N SER A 70 11.74 -14.12 18.63
CA SER A 70 11.87 -14.13 20.09
C SER A 70 11.59 -15.49 20.74
N ASN A 71 11.02 -16.45 20.02
CA ASN A 71 10.59 -17.74 20.58
C ASN A 71 11.75 -18.54 21.18
N ALA A 72 12.84 -18.77 20.45
CA ALA A 72 13.96 -19.56 20.96
C ALA A 72 14.62 -18.95 22.21
N PRO A 73 14.93 -17.63 22.25
CA PRO A 73 15.44 -16.98 23.46
C PRO A 73 14.47 -17.05 24.65
N ILE A 74 13.17 -16.83 24.43
CA ILE A 74 12.15 -16.92 25.49
C ILE A 74 12.15 -18.34 26.10
N ASN A 75 12.17 -19.37 25.25
CA ASN A 75 12.08 -20.76 25.69
C ASN A 75 13.32 -21.16 26.50
N ALA A 76 14.49 -20.79 26.00
CA ALA A 76 15.76 -21.04 26.67
C ALA A 76 15.78 -20.42 28.08
N VAL A 77 15.33 -19.17 28.20
CA VAL A 77 15.28 -18.46 29.48
C VAL A 77 14.25 -19.06 30.43
N VAL A 78 13.05 -19.36 29.94
CA VAL A 78 12.00 -19.90 30.80
C VAL A 78 12.40 -21.27 31.35
N PHE A 79 12.83 -22.20 30.50
CA PHE A 79 13.25 -23.53 30.95
C PHE A 79 14.53 -23.46 31.81
N GLY A 80 15.45 -22.58 31.46
CA GLY A 80 16.67 -22.35 32.25
C GLY A 80 16.34 -21.86 33.66
N VAL A 81 15.59 -20.76 33.78
CA VAL A 81 15.26 -20.15 35.07
C VAL A 81 14.33 -21.04 35.89
N GLN A 82 13.26 -21.54 35.29
CA GLN A 82 12.32 -22.43 35.98
C GLN A 82 13.02 -23.70 36.46
N GLY A 83 13.86 -24.32 35.62
CA GLY A 83 14.58 -25.53 35.98
C GLY A 83 15.59 -25.32 37.10
N GLN A 84 16.29 -24.17 37.12
CA GLN A 84 17.21 -23.84 38.22
C GLN A 84 16.47 -23.56 39.53
N VAL A 85 15.36 -22.83 39.49
CA VAL A 85 14.57 -22.52 40.69
C VAL A 85 13.90 -23.77 41.25
N VAL A 86 13.37 -24.65 40.39
CA VAL A 86 12.86 -25.97 40.78
C VAL A 86 13.94 -26.80 41.47
N ARG A 87 15.13 -26.91 40.87
CA ARG A 87 16.27 -27.63 41.46
C ARG A 87 16.70 -27.05 42.81
N GLY A 88 16.68 -25.72 42.96
CA GLY A 88 17.03 -25.06 44.22
C GLY A 88 15.99 -25.21 45.32
N LEU A 89 14.71 -25.39 44.96
CA LEU A 89 13.59 -25.57 45.91
C LEU A 89 13.36 -27.03 46.30
N GLN A 90 13.84 -27.98 45.49
CA GLN A 90 13.67 -29.41 45.73
C GLN A 90 14.73 -29.92 46.71
N LYS A 91 14.34 -30.03 48.00
CA LYS A 91 15.15 -30.68 49.05
C LYS A 91 14.61 -32.10 49.28
N ASP A 92 15.50 -33.08 49.27
CA ASP A 92 15.28 -34.49 49.66
C ASP A 92 14.12 -35.21 48.93
N ASP A 93 14.27 -35.43 47.62
CA ASP A 93 13.44 -36.32 46.75
C ASP A 93 11.90 -36.18 46.86
N THR A 94 11.42 -35.12 47.52
CA THR A 94 10.01 -34.83 47.71
C THR A 94 9.46 -34.05 46.51
N SER A 95 8.25 -34.41 46.08
CA SER A 95 7.53 -33.68 45.03
C SER A 95 7.23 -32.26 45.50
N LEU A 96 7.56 -31.25 44.68
CA LEU A 96 7.35 -29.85 45.01
C LEU A 96 5.86 -29.50 45.25
N SER A 97 5.63 -28.56 46.17
CA SER A 97 4.29 -28.01 46.42
C SER A 97 3.82 -27.11 45.28
N SER A 98 2.51 -26.94 45.13
CA SER A 98 1.93 -26.04 44.11
C SER A 98 2.40 -24.60 44.26
N ALA A 99 2.68 -24.15 45.49
CA ALA A 99 3.25 -22.83 45.77
C ALA A 99 4.70 -22.70 45.30
N GLN A 100 5.51 -23.76 45.42
CA GLN A 100 6.88 -23.77 44.91
C GLN A 100 6.92 -23.76 43.37
N HIS A 101 6.01 -24.49 42.73
CA HIS A 101 5.83 -24.42 41.27
C HIS A 101 5.38 -23.03 40.79
N PHE A 102 4.50 -22.37 41.56
CA PHE A 102 4.11 -20.99 41.29
C PHE A 102 5.32 -20.05 41.37
N MET A 103 6.13 -20.13 42.42
CA MET A 103 7.34 -19.32 42.57
C MET A 103 8.36 -19.55 41.45
N ALA A 104 8.59 -20.80 41.06
CA ALA A 104 9.47 -21.14 39.95
C ALA A 104 8.95 -20.59 38.61
N GLY A 105 7.65 -20.71 38.36
CA GLY A 105 6.99 -20.13 37.19
C GLY A 105 7.08 -18.60 37.16
N SER A 106 6.75 -17.93 38.26
CA SER A 106 6.83 -16.47 38.38
C SER A 106 8.25 -15.93 38.19
N SER A 107 9.26 -16.65 38.67
CA SER A 107 10.67 -16.29 38.45
C SER A 107 11.05 -16.36 36.97
N ALA A 108 10.57 -17.37 36.25
CA ALA A 108 10.76 -17.45 34.81
C ALA A 108 9.99 -16.36 34.04
N GLY A 109 8.76 -16.06 34.47
CA GLY A 109 7.95 -14.96 33.93
C GLY A 109 8.63 -13.60 34.05
N LEU A 110 9.39 -13.35 35.13
CA LEU A 110 10.17 -12.12 35.31
C LEU A 110 11.27 -11.96 34.24
N VAL A 111 12.09 -13.00 34.03
CA VAL A 111 13.26 -12.91 33.15
C VAL A 111 12.86 -12.90 31.68
N GLN A 112 11.80 -13.61 31.30
CA GLN A 112 11.36 -13.70 29.90
C GLN A 112 10.88 -12.36 29.31
N VAL A 113 10.45 -11.41 30.16
CA VAL A 113 10.04 -10.05 29.74
C VAL A 113 11.13 -9.31 28.97
N LEU A 114 12.41 -9.61 29.22
CA LEU A 114 13.54 -9.04 28.47
C LEU A 114 13.43 -9.29 26.96
N PHE A 115 12.89 -10.44 26.57
CA PHE A 115 12.70 -10.82 25.17
C PHE A 115 11.26 -10.62 24.69
N ALA A 116 10.28 -10.85 25.56
CA ALA A 116 8.87 -10.73 25.23
C ALA A 116 8.43 -9.26 25.02
N ALA A 117 8.82 -8.33 25.90
CA ALA A 117 8.39 -6.92 25.80
C ALA A 117 8.73 -6.24 24.47
N PRO A 118 9.98 -6.29 23.96
CA PRO A 118 10.31 -5.66 22.68
C PRO A 118 9.64 -6.38 21.50
N SER A 119 9.53 -7.71 21.56
CA SER A 119 8.87 -8.49 20.50
C SER A 119 7.37 -8.20 20.41
N GLU A 120 6.68 -8.14 21.55
CA GLU A 120 5.26 -7.83 21.58
C GLU A 120 4.96 -6.41 21.15
N HIS A 121 5.78 -5.44 21.54
CA HIS A 121 5.59 -4.06 21.13
C HIS A 121 5.68 -3.90 19.61
N VAL A 122 6.69 -4.50 18.98
CA VAL A 122 6.82 -4.52 17.50
C VAL A 122 5.63 -5.23 16.84
N LYS A 123 5.23 -6.39 17.38
CA LYS A 123 4.07 -7.14 16.88
C LYS A 123 2.79 -6.30 16.92
N ILE A 124 2.50 -5.66 18.04
CA ILE A 124 1.27 -4.89 18.25
C ILE A 124 1.25 -3.63 17.36
N GLN A 125 2.37 -2.92 17.22
CA GLN A 125 2.47 -1.76 16.32
C GLN A 125 2.14 -2.12 14.86
N LEU A 126 2.55 -3.31 14.41
CA LEU A 126 2.25 -3.82 13.08
C LEU A 126 0.81 -4.34 12.96
N GLN A 127 0.30 -5.06 13.96
CA GLN A 127 -1.06 -5.60 13.96
C GLN A 127 -2.11 -4.49 13.99
N THR A 128 -1.87 -3.38 14.70
CA THR A 128 -2.82 -2.26 14.80
C THR A 128 -2.67 -1.23 13.69
N GLY A 129 -1.64 -1.36 12.84
CA GLY A 129 -1.33 -0.39 11.78
C GLY A 129 -0.80 0.95 12.29
N ALA A 130 -0.40 1.05 13.56
CA ALA A 130 0.08 2.29 14.16
C ALA A 130 1.41 2.81 13.56
N MET A 131 2.15 1.93 12.86
CA MET A 131 3.35 2.29 12.09
C MET A 131 3.15 2.22 10.56
N GLY A 132 1.93 2.03 10.07
CA GLY A 132 1.66 1.77 8.65
C GLY A 132 1.75 0.27 8.28
N ALA A 133 1.05 -0.12 7.21
CA ALA A 133 0.83 -1.52 6.83
C ALA A 133 2.01 -2.22 6.13
N GLU A 134 3.06 -1.47 5.75
CA GLU A 134 4.09 -1.94 4.81
C GLU A 134 5.41 -2.40 5.46
N HIS A 135 5.55 -2.29 6.77
CA HIS A 135 6.82 -2.58 7.44
C HIS A 135 6.93 -4.05 7.88
N SER A 136 8.08 -4.68 7.59
CA SER A 136 8.44 -5.98 8.18
C SER A 136 8.75 -5.84 9.68
N SER A 137 8.63 -6.91 10.46
CA SER A 137 8.95 -6.90 11.91
C SER A 137 10.36 -6.38 12.22
N ILE A 138 11.34 -6.75 11.41
CA ILE A 138 12.73 -6.30 11.58
C ILE A 138 12.85 -4.81 11.27
N MET A 139 12.20 -4.35 10.19
CA MET A 139 12.22 -2.94 9.81
C MET A 139 11.52 -2.08 10.86
N ALA A 140 10.34 -2.50 11.34
CA ALA A 140 9.61 -1.83 12.41
C ALA A 140 10.45 -1.71 13.69
N GLY A 141 11.07 -2.80 14.14
CA GLY A 141 11.98 -2.77 15.30
C GLY A 141 13.18 -1.82 15.10
N ARG A 142 13.78 -1.82 13.89
CA ARG A 142 14.89 -0.93 13.54
C ARG A 142 14.48 0.53 13.48
N ILE A 143 13.28 0.84 12.97
CA ILE A 143 12.70 2.19 12.98
C ILE A 143 12.49 2.65 14.41
N ILE A 144 11.88 1.82 15.26
CA ILE A 144 11.64 2.17 16.67
C ILE A 144 12.96 2.50 17.37
N LEU A 145 13.95 1.64 17.20
CA LEU A 145 15.26 1.81 17.82
C LEU A 145 16.00 3.06 17.33
N ARG A 146 15.99 3.33 16.01
CA ARG A 146 16.74 4.44 15.41
C ARG A 146 16.05 5.79 15.56
N LYS A 147 14.73 5.83 15.43
CA LYS A 147 13.94 7.08 15.41
C LYS A 147 13.49 7.51 16.81
N TYR A 148 13.13 6.55 17.67
CA TYR A 148 12.54 6.83 18.99
C TYR A 148 13.37 6.30 20.17
N GLY A 149 14.46 5.57 19.90
CA GLY A 149 15.42 5.12 20.90
C GLY A 149 15.07 3.78 21.58
N ALA A 150 16.06 3.22 22.29
CA ALA A 150 15.96 1.89 22.92
C ALA A 150 14.90 1.82 24.02
N LYS A 151 14.69 2.89 24.81
CA LYS A 151 13.65 2.95 25.85
C LYS A 151 12.25 2.77 25.26
N THR A 152 12.01 3.29 24.06
CA THR A 152 10.73 3.18 23.37
C THR A 152 10.49 1.76 22.85
N LEU A 153 11.54 1.00 22.52
CA LEU A 153 11.39 -0.40 22.14
C LEU A 153 10.74 -1.23 23.25
N PHE A 154 11.05 -0.93 24.51
CA PHE A 154 10.48 -1.57 25.71
C PHE A 154 9.20 -0.90 26.21
N LYS A 155 8.51 -0.08 25.41
CA LYS A 155 7.26 0.56 25.83
C LYS A 155 6.24 -0.49 26.29
N GLY A 156 5.64 -0.25 27.46
CA GLY A 156 4.68 -1.18 28.08
C GLY A 156 5.30 -2.32 28.89
N TRP A 157 6.62 -2.39 29.07
CA TRP A 157 7.29 -3.45 29.84
C TRP A 157 6.74 -3.66 31.25
N GLN A 158 6.30 -2.59 31.93
CA GLN A 158 5.68 -2.66 33.25
C GLN A 158 4.40 -3.51 33.25
N MET A 159 3.59 -3.38 32.18
CA MET A 159 2.38 -4.18 32.01
C MET A 159 2.72 -5.62 31.59
N CYS A 160 3.81 -5.82 30.84
CA CYS A 160 4.33 -7.17 30.58
C CYS A 160 4.72 -7.87 31.88
N LEU A 161 5.42 -7.20 32.81
CA LEU A 161 5.74 -7.77 34.13
C LEU A 161 4.50 -8.12 34.94
N LEU A 162 3.54 -7.18 35.01
CA LEU A 162 2.30 -7.38 35.77
C LEU A 162 1.45 -8.53 35.20
N ARG A 163 1.60 -8.82 33.91
CA ARG A 163 0.94 -9.95 33.23
C ARG A 163 1.72 -11.25 33.40
N ASP A 164 3.02 -11.25 33.12
CA ASP A 164 3.81 -12.47 32.92
C ASP A 164 4.18 -13.16 34.23
N ILE A 165 4.49 -12.40 35.28
CA ILE A 165 4.82 -12.97 36.60
C ILE A 165 3.67 -13.82 37.16
N PRO A 166 2.41 -13.32 37.26
CA PRO A 166 1.30 -14.13 37.74
C PRO A 166 0.84 -15.17 36.72
N ALA A 167 0.91 -14.88 35.42
CA ALA A 167 0.52 -15.84 34.37
C ALA A 167 1.37 -17.11 34.42
N PHE A 168 2.70 -16.97 34.42
CA PHE A 168 3.59 -18.12 34.43
C PHE A 168 3.49 -18.90 35.75
N GLY A 169 3.32 -18.21 36.88
CA GLY A 169 3.06 -18.87 38.16
C GLY A 169 1.77 -19.71 38.13
N ALA A 170 0.67 -19.11 37.66
CA ALA A 170 -0.63 -19.78 37.52
C ALA A 170 -0.58 -20.95 36.53
N TYR A 171 0.16 -20.81 35.44
CA TYR A 171 0.36 -21.84 34.43
C TYR A 171 1.06 -23.08 35.00
N PHE A 172 2.26 -22.93 35.56
CA PHE A 172 3.02 -24.09 36.08
C PHE A 172 2.32 -24.74 37.28
N CYS A 173 1.71 -23.93 38.15
CA CYS A 173 0.88 -24.44 39.24
C CYS A 173 -0.34 -25.22 38.73
N GLY A 174 -1.08 -24.65 37.77
CA GLY A 174 -2.26 -25.26 37.17
C GLY A 174 -1.95 -26.51 36.35
N TYR A 175 -0.81 -26.52 35.66
CA TYR A 175 -0.34 -27.67 34.89
C TYR A 175 -0.06 -28.86 35.81
N GLU A 176 0.69 -28.66 36.88
CA GLU A 176 1.00 -29.73 37.84
C GLU A 176 -0.25 -30.21 38.59
N ALA A 177 -1.13 -29.29 39.02
CA ALA A 177 -2.39 -29.66 39.67
C ALA A 177 -3.29 -30.49 38.74
N THR A 178 -3.45 -30.07 37.48
CA THR A 178 -4.29 -30.77 36.50
C THR A 178 -3.65 -32.08 36.05
N LYS A 179 -2.33 -32.13 35.89
CA LYS A 179 -1.59 -33.35 35.58
C LYS A 179 -1.76 -34.39 36.68
N ARG A 180 -1.61 -34.02 37.96
CA ARG A 180 -1.84 -34.91 39.10
C ARG A 180 -3.28 -35.43 39.13
N TRP A 181 -4.25 -34.57 38.84
CA TRP A 181 -5.66 -34.93 38.77
C TRP A 181 -5.97 -35.92 37.63
N LEU A 182 -5.43 -35.72 36.42
CA LEU A 182 -5.71 -36.56 35.25
C LEU A 182 -4.95 -37.90 35.23
N THR A 183 -3.80 -37.97 35.91
CA THR A 183 -2.93 -39.16 35.91
C THR A 183 -3.07 -40.02 37.15
N GLU A 184 -3.84 -39.58 38.17
CA GLU A 184 -4.03 -40.28 39.46
C GLU A 184 -2.69 -40.69 40.12
N GLY A 185 -1.58 -40.02 39.78
CA GLY A 185 -0.24 -40.34 40.28
C GLY A 185 0.46 -41.56 39.66
N LYS A 186 -0.06 -42.17 38.58
CA LYS A 186 0.60 -43.31 37.90
C LYS A 186 1.53 -42.83 36.77
N ASN A 187 2.76 -43.36 36.70
CA ASN A 187 3.77 -42.95 35.73
C ASN A 187 3.65 -43.65 34.34
N GLU A 188 3.61 -42.78 33.33
CA GLU A 188 4.28 -42.78 32.02
C GLU A 188 3.82 -43.60 30.79
N ASN A 189 2.91 -44.57 30.80
CA ASN A 189 2.70 -45.39 29.58
C ASN A 189 1.38 -45.24 28.78
N GLU A 190 0.54 -44.22 29.01
CA GLU A 190 -0.71 -44.00 28.22
C GLU A 190 -1.04 -42.52 27.91
N THR A 191 -0.04 -41.63 27.89
CA THR A 191 -0.25 -40.29 28.44
C THR A 191 -0.24 -39.07 27.50
N ASP A 192 -0.36 -39.19 26.18
CA ASP A 192 -0.29 -38.00 25.30
C ASP A 192 -1.51 -37.08 25.44
N LEU A 193 -2.72 -37.64 25.39
CA LEU A 193 -3.96 -36.85 25.44
C LEU A 193 -4.18 -36.20 26.82
N LYS A 194 -3.87 -36.91 27.91
CA LYS A 194 -4.02 -36.41 29.29
C LYS A 194 -3.05 -35.25 29.57
N LEU A 195 -1.81 -35.34 29.08
CA LEU A 195 -0.83 -34.25 29.20
C LEU A 195 -1.23 -33.03 28.35
N MET A 196 -1.80 -33.26 27.16
CA MET A 196 -2.36 -32.18 26.33
C MET A 196 -3.53 -31.47 27.02
N MET A 197 -4.44 -32.22 27.65
CA MET A 197 -5.57 -31.64 28.40
C MET A 197 -5.10 -30.85 29.62
N ALA A 198 -4.11 -31.36 30.37
CA ALA A 198 -3.49 -30.64 31.48
C ALA A 198 -2.90 -29.30 31.04
N GLY A 199 -2.23 -29.30 29.88
CA GLY A 199 -1.69 -28.09 29.26
C GLY A 199 -2.74 -27.07 28.85
N GLY A 200 -3.82 -27.52 28.20
CA GLY A 200 -4.92 -26.66 27.78
C GLY A 200 -5.64 -26.00 28.95
N ILE A 201 -5.96 -26.76 30.00
CA ILE A 201 -6.61 -26.25 31.22
C ILE A 201 -5.72 -25.24 31.94
N ALA A 202 -4.43 -25.56 32.10
CA ALA A 202 -3.46 -24.64 32.69
C ALA A 202 -3.31 -23.34 31.89
N GLY A 203 -3.34 -23.43 30.55
CA GLY A 203 -3.33 -22.28 29.66
C GLY A 203 -4.55 -21.36 29.85
N MET A 204 -5.75 -21.93 29.92
CA MET A 204 -6.98 -21.15 30.17
C MET A 204 -6.93 -20.44 31.52
N LEU A 205 -6.50 -21.15 32.58
CA LEU A 205 -6.35 -20.58 33.93
C LEU A 205 -5.34 -19.42 33.95
N SER A 206 -4.19 -19.59 33.31
CA SER A 206 -3.18 -18.54 33.17
C SER A 206 -3.75 -17.29 32.50
N TRP A 207 -4.46 -17.45 31.37
CA TRP A 207 -5.07 -16.33 30.67
C TRP A 207 -6.16 -15.66 31.51
N MET A 208 -6.99 -16.39 32.25
CA MET A 208 -8.01 -15.79 33.11
C MET A 208 -7.42 -14.80 34.12
N VAL A 209 -6.26 -15.14 34.71
CA VAL A 209 -5.56 -14.27 35.68
C VAL A 209 -4.92 -13.05 35.01
N SER A 210 -4.47 -13.20 33.76
CA SER A 210 -3.62 -12.22 33.08
C SER A 210 -4.36 -11.31 32.08
N MET A 211 -5.64 -11.55 31.81
CA MET A 211 -6.43 -10.83 30.81
C MET A 211 -6.56 -9.33 31.10
N PRO A 212 -6.89 -8.86 32.32
CA PRO A 212 -7.00 -7.43 32.61
C PRO A 212 -5.73 -6.65 32.27
N GLN A 213 -4.58 -7.25 32.57
CA GLN A 213 -3.25 -6.69 32.31
C GLN A 213 -2.92 -6.72 30.81
N ASP A 214 -3.25 -7.81 30.10
CA ASP A 214 -3.00 -7.93 28.65
C ASP A 214 -3.79 -6.89 27.84
N VAL A 215 -5.05 -6.61 28.20
CA VAL A 215 -5.84 -5.58 27.49
C VAL A 215 -5.19 -4.19 27.65
N VAL A 216 -4.85 -3.81 28.88
CA VAL A 216 -4.21 -2.51 29.15
C VAL A 216 -2.86 -2.42 28.46
N LYS A 217 -2.06 -3.50 28.50
CA LYS A 217 -0.78 -3.60 27.78
C LYS A 217 -0.95 -3.36 26.28
N SER A 218 -1.91 -4.03 25.64
CA SER A 218 -2.17 -3.88 24.21
C SER A 218 -2.56 -2.44 23.85
N CYS A 219 -3.38 -1.77 24.68
CA CYS A 219 -3.71 -0.36 24.48
C CYS A 219 -2.49 0.57 24.64
N VAL A 220 -1.62 0.30 25.61
CA VAL A 220 -0.40 1.11 25.84
C VAL A 220 0.57 0.95 24.67
N GLN A 221 0.75 -0.28 24.18
CA GLN A 221 1.67 -0.61 23.09
C GLN A 221 1.13 -0.26 21.71
N SER A 222 -0.18 -0.09 21.52
CA SER A 222 -0.79 0.31 20.25
C SER A 222 -0.83 1.81 19.99
N GLN A 223 -0.44 2.63 20.98
CA GLN A 223 -0.42 4.09 20.81
C GLN A 223 0.55 4.49 19.70
N SER A 224 0.17 5.54 18.96
CA SER A 224 1.08 6.19 18.02
C SER A 224 2.39 6.58 18.71
N LEU A 225 3.50 6.37 18.00
CA LEU A 225 4.83 6.79 18.44
C LEU A 225 5.07 8.28 18.18
N GLU A 226 4.20 8.93 17.42
CA GLU A 226 4.23 10.37 17.13
C GLU A 226 3.18 11.10 17.97
N GLY A 227 3.58 12.21 18.62
CA GLY A 227 2.72 13.04 19.46
C GLY A 227 2.72 12.70 20.96
N THR A 228 1.82 13.34 21.71
CA THR A 228 1.70 13.18 23.16
C THR A 228 1.05 11.84 23.51
N GLN A 229 1.79 10.99 24.23
CA GLN A 229 1.32 9.67 24.65
C GLN A 229 0.58 9.75 25.98
N MET A 230 -0.50 8.97 26.12
CA MET A 230 -1.22 8.81 27.37
C MET A 230 -0.48 7.86 28.30
N THR A 231 -0.53 8.17 29.60
CA THR A 231 -0.03 7.29 30.66
C THR A 231 -0.95 6.08 30.86
N ILE A 232 -0.44 5.03 31.52
CA ILE A 232 -1.21 3.82 31.83
C ILE A 232 -2.49 4.17 32.60
N THR A 233 -2.40 5.04 33.60
CA THR A 233 -3.55 5.49 34.40
C THR A 233 -4.56 6.28 33.56
N GLN A 234 -4.09 7.13 32.65
CA GLN A 234 -4.98 7.87 31.75
C GLN A 234 -5.71 6.94 30.80
N ILE A 235 -5.03 5.95 30.20
CA ILE A 235 -5.66 4.94 29.34
C ILE A 235 -6.71 4.18 30.13
N THR A 236 -6.34 3.58 31.27
CA THR A 236 -7.27 2.76 32.05
C THR A 236 -8.48 3.58 32.50
N ARG A 237 -8.29 4.81 33.00
CA ARG A 237 -9.39 5.67 33.45
C ARG A 237 -10.33 6.07 32.31
N THR A 238 -9.78 6.48 31.17
CA THR A 238 -10.57 6.89 30.00
C THR A 238 -11.35 5.71 29.45
N ARG A 239 -10.71 4.55 29.30
CA ARG A 239 -11.34 3.34 28.76
C ARG A 239 -12.39 2.74 29.69
N MET A 240 -12.14 2.73 31.01
CA MET A 240 -13.16 2.34 31.99
C MET A 240 -14.38 3.27 31.98
N ARG A 241 -14.18 4.58 31.76
CA ARG A 241 -15.28 5.55 31.67
C ARG A 241 -16.10 5.36 30.39
N GLU A 242 -15.45 5.05 29.27
CA GLU A 242 -16.10 4.89 27.96
C GLU A 242 -16.79 3.54 27.79
N GLU A 243 -16.16 2.44 28.25
CA GLU A 243 -16.59 1.06 27.94
C GLU A 243 -17.04 0.27 29.19
N GLY A 244 -16.87 0.83 30.37
CA GLY A 244 -17.17 0.18 31.64
C GLY A 244 -16.21 -0.96 31.99
N PRO A 245 -16.54 -1.78 33.01
CA PRO A 245 -15.70 -2.87 33.50
C PRO A 245 -15.41 -3.99 32.47
N ARG A 246 -16.26 -4.12 31.44
CA ARG A 246 -16.08 -5.11 30.37
C ARG A 246 -14.83 -4.87 29.52
N PHE A 247 -14.27 -3.66 29.57
CA PHE A 247 -13.01 -3.30 28.94
C PHE A 247 -11.91 -4.34 29.23
N PHE A 248 -11.72 -4.72 30.50
CA PHE A 248 -10.64 -5.64 30.92
C PHE A 248 -10.75 -7.06 30.35
N PHE A 249 -11.90 -7.42 29.77
CA PHE A 249 -12.15 -8.73 29.18
C PHE A 249 -12.34 -8.67 27.66
N LYS A 250 -11.99 -7.54 27.01
CA LYS A 250 -12.00 -7.45 25.55
C LYS A 250 -11.05 -8.46 24.92
N GLY A 251 -11.55 -9.18 23.92
CA GLY A 251 -10.81 -10.24 23.23
C GLY A 251 -10.77 -11.57 23.98
N PHE A 252 -11.44 -11.71 25.14
CA PHE A 252 -11.42 -12.94 25.96
C PHE A 252 -11.78 -14.20 25.15
N SER A 253 -12.85 -14.14 24.34
CA SER A 253 -13.27 -15.27 23.52
C SER A 253 -12.23 -15.67 22.46
N ALA A 254 -11.55 -14.70 21.84
CA ALA A 254 -10.46 -14.98 20.90
C ALA A 254 -9.25 -15.59 21.61
N THR A 255 -8.94 -15.10 22.82
CA THR A 255 -7.88 -15.65 23.68
C THR A 255 -8.18 -17.08 24.11
N MET A 256 -9.40 -17.39 24.53
CA MET A 256 -9.78 -18.75 24.94
C MET A 256 -9.80 -19.72 23.76
N LEU A 257 -10.34 -19.31 22.61
CA LEU A 257 -10.35 -20.13 21.40
C LEU A 257 -8.93 -20.43 20.89
N ARG A 258 -8.01 -19.47 21.06
CA ARG A 258 -6.59 -19.67 20.80
C ARG A 258 -5.97 -20.62 21.82
N ALA A 259 -6.27 -20.46 23.12
CA ALA A 259 -5.69 -21.29 24.17
C ALA A 259 -6.14 -22.76 24.14
N PHE A 260 -7.33 -23.05 23.60
CA PHE A 260 -7.86 -24.41 23.48
C PHE A 260 -8.80 -24.54 22.26
N PRO A 261 -8.31 -25.00 21.09
CA PRO A 261 -9.17 -25.21 19.94
C PRO A 261 -10.11 -26.40 20.20
N GLY A 262 -11.38 -26.12 20.51
CA GLY A 262 -12.43 -27.13 20.59
C GLY A 262 -12.72 -27.77 19.21
N LYS A 263 -13.12 -29.05 19.21
CA LYS A 263 -13.52 -29.81 18.01
C LYS A 263 -14.45 -28.98 17.10
N LEU A 264 -13.97 -28.64 15.90
CA LEU A 264 -14.81 -28.35 14.74
C LEU A 264 -15.11 -29.69 14.07
N GLU A 265 -16.39 -30.09 14.05
CA GLU A 265 -16.87 -31.27 13.34
C GLU A 265 -16.55 -31.17 11.84
N GLY A 266 -16.01 -32.25 11.25
CA GLY A 266 -15.97 -32.42 9.79
C GLY A 266 -14.61 -32.58 9.12
N LEU A 267 -13.54 -33.03 9.80
CA LEU A 267 -12.30 -33.44 9.13
C LEU A 267 -12.02 -34.93 9.33
N ASN A 268 -12.05 -35.65 8.20
CA ASN A 268 -11.78 -37.07 8.06
C ASN A 268 -10.43 -37.48 8.65
N LYS A 269 -10.44 -38.70 9.22
CA LYS A 269 -9.34 -39.54 9.70
C LYS A 269 -7.97 -39.26 9.03
N THR A 270 -7.25 -38.26 9.53
CA THR A 270 -5.80 -38.12 9.37
C THR A 270 -5.21 -37.59 10.67
N LYS A 271 -4.03 -38.11 11.02
CA LYS A 271 -3.42 -38.09 12.35
C LYS A 271 -3.35 -36.69 12.98
N SER A 272 -3.97 -36.57 14.16
CA SER A 272 -3.65 -35.69 15.31
C SER A 272 -2.88 -34.39 15.04
N ALA A 273 -3.60 -33.26 14.96
CA ALA A 273 -3.03 -31.93 15.12
C ALA A 273 -2.98 -31.55 16.63
N PRO A 274 -1.85 -31.10 17.19
CA PRO A 274 -1.73 -30.78 18.61
C PRO A 274 -2.44 -29.46 19.01
N CYS A 275 -2.82 -29.32 20.28
CA CYS A 275 -3.43 -28.13 20.86
C CYS A 275 -2.49 -26.92 20.72
N PHE A 276 -2.88 -25.93 19.92
CA PHE A 276 -2.04 -24.78 19.57
C PHE A 276 -2.20 -23.64 20.59
N GLU A 277 -1.29 -23.59 21.56
CA GLU A 277 -0.79 -22.37 22.24
C GLU A 277 -1.48 -21.86 23.52
N ALA A 278 -1.01 -22.36 24.67
CA ALA A 278 -1.14 -21.69 25.96
C ALA A 278 -0.02 -20.65 26.15
N THR A 279 -0.24 -19.43 25.66
CA THR A 279 0.49 -18.21 26.12
C THR A 279 2.00 -18.16 25.80
N HIS A 280 2.40 -17.89 24.56
CA HIS A 280 3.83 -17.75 24.20
C HIS A 280 4.67 -18.91 24.76
N THR A 281 4.71 -20.02 24.00
CA THR A 281 5.42 -21.26 24.35
C THR A 281 4.64 -22.17 25.32
N PHE A 282 4.97 -23.47 25.34
CA PHE A 282 4.48 -24.57 26.20
C PHE A 282 3.23 -25.31 25.61
N ILE A 283 3.28 -26.59 25.20
CA ILE A 283 3.88 -27.80 25.81
C ILE A 283 4.25 -28.87 24.75
N TYR A 284 5.40 -29.55 24.94
CA TYR A 284 5.49 -31.01 25.05
C TYR A 284 6.51 -31.35 26.15
N PRO A 285 6.19 -32.22 27.14
CA PRO A 285 7.25 -32.91 27.85
C PRO A 285 7.92 -33.89 26.88
N VAL A 286 9.24 -33.81 26.81
CA VAL A 286 10.13 -34.52 25.87
C VAL A 286 10.09 -36.05 26.00
N ASN A 287 9.47 -36.63 27.04
CA ASN A 287 9.48 -38.07 27.24
C ASN A 287 8.69 -38.89 26.19
N VAL A 288 7.91 -38.25 25.29
CA VAL A 288 7.03 -38.93 24.33
C VAL A 288 7.74 -39.35 23.03
N LEU A 289 8.91 -38.79 22.69
CA LEU A 289 9.65 -39.20 21.47
C LEU A 289 10.65 -40.36 21.70
N LYS A 290 10.45 -41.17 22.74
CA LYS A 290 11.29 -42.36 23.02
C LYS A 290 10.80 -43.66 22.36
N ALA A 291 9.64 -43.67 21.70
CA ALA A 291 9.12 -44.88 21.06
C ALA A 291 9.07 -44.74 19.53
N ARG A 292 9.87 -45.57 18.85
CA ARG A 292 9.94 -45.84 17.39
C ARG A 292 10.87 -44.94 16.56
N ILE A 293 12.16 -45.17 16.74
CA ILE A 293 13.09 -45.24 15.61
C ILE A 293 13.54 -46.69 15.49
N MET A 294 13.06 -47.39 14.47
CA MET A 294 13.63 -48.66 14.03
C MET A 294 14.94 -48.34 13.29
N PRO A 295 16.04 -49.07 13.51
CA PRO A 295 17.35 -48.67 13.03
C PRO A 295 17.47 -48.94 11.53
N LEU A 296 17.50 -47.89 10.71
CA LEU A 296 18.07 -48.00 9.37
C LEU A 296 19.60 -47.95 9.53
N ARG A 297 20.17 -49.13 9.37
CA ARG A 297 21.59 -49.45 9.25
C ARG A 297 22.28 -48.45 8.33
N MET A 298 23.23 -47.68 8.87
CA MET A 298 24.18 -46.91 8.07
C MET A 298 25.23 -47.87 7.52
N ASP A 299 25.34 -47.92 6.19
CA ASP A 299 26.60 -48.28 5.56
C ASP A 299 27.44 -47.00 5.43
N ASN A 300 28.57 -47.01 6.13
CA ASN A 300 29.64 -46.04 6.00
C ASN A 300 30.25 -46.16 4.60
N ASN A 301 30.30 -45.06 3.85
CA ASN A 301 31.48 -44.72 3.06
C ASN A 301 31.45 -43.28 2.53
N MET A 302 32.64 -42.68 2.60
CA MET A 302 33.14 -41.47 1.93
C MET A 302 32.72 -40.10 2.46
N VAL A 303 33.67 -39.56 3.23
CA VAL A 303 34.07 -38.16 3.33
C VAL A 303 34.40 -37.61 1.93
N ASP A 304 33.76 -36.52 1.51
CA ASP A 304 34.53 -35.36 1.04
C ASP A 304 33.72 -34.05 1.18
N SER A 305 34.50 -33.01 1.37
CA SER A 305 34.18 -31.62 1.66
C SER A 305 33.77 -30.82 0.42
N THR A 306 33.02 -29.74 0.65
CA THR A 306 32.91 -28.56 -0.24
C THR A 306 32.01 -28.71 -1.48
N GLU A 307 30.73 -28.34 -1.37
CA GLU A 307 30.03 -27.58 -2.43
C GLU A 307 28.78 -26.87 -1.89
N LEU A 308 28.89 -25.55 -1.75
CA LEU A 308 27.78 -24.64 -1.48
C LEU A 308 27.33 -24.04 -2.82
N MET A 309 26.55 -24.80 -3.60
CA MET A 309 25.73 -24.29 -4.71
C MET A 309 24.63 -25.29 -5.01
N PHE A 310 23.36 -24.86 -5.03
CA PHE A 310 22.58 -24.82 -6.27
C PHE A 310 21.08 -24.50 -6.10
N ILE A 311 20.62 -23.67 -7.05
CA ILE A 311 19.40 -23.80 -7.87
C ILE A 311 18.05 -23.47 -7.22
N THR A 312 17.69 -22.20 -7.42
CA THR A 312 16.36 -21.80 -7.89
C THR A 312 15.93 -22.61 -9.13
N ARG A 313 14.84 -23.38 -9.04
CA ARG A 313 14.06 -23.78 -10.23
C ARG A 313 12.57 -23.56 -10.02
N LYS A 314 12.06 -22.60 -10.81
CA LYS A 314 10.66 -22.42 -11.21
C LYS A 314 10.08 -23.75 -11.74
N LYS A 315 8.91 -24.15 -11.25
CA LYS A 315 7.86 -24.87 -11.98
C LYS A 315 6.52 -24.31 -11.49
N SER A 316 5.91 -23.38 -12.23
CA SER A 316 4.74 -23.65 -13.07
C SER A 316 3.67 -24.48 -12.34
N PHE A 317 2.79 -23.82 -11.58
CA PHE A 317 1.51 -24.40 -11.18
C PHE A 317 0.51 -24.18 -12.31
N SER A 318 0.51 -25.13 -13.24
CA SER A 318 -0.46 -25.24 -14.34
C SER A 318 -1.04 -26.65 -14.30
N SER A 319 -2.05 -26.89 -13.45
CA SER A 319 -2.96 -28.03 -13.59
C SER A 319 -4.08 -27.91 -12.56
N VAL A 320 -5.25 -27.47 -13.04
CA VAL A 320 -6.53 -27.72 -12.40
C VAL A 320 -6.78 -29.22 -12.52
N THR A 321 -6.67 -29.95 -11.41
CA THR A 321 -7.12 -31.33 -11.34
C THR A 321 -8.61 -31.34 -11.08
N THR A 322 -9.39 -31.55 -12.14
CA THR A 322 -10.82 -31.87 -12.09
C THR A 322 -11.03 -33.20 -11.36
N VAL A 323 -11.70 -33.16 -10.22
CA VAL A 323 -12.26 -34.36 -9.58
C VAL A 323 -13.67 -34.55 -10.15
N SER A 324 -13.82 -35.55 -11.02
CA SER A 324 -15.12 -36.05 -11.49
C SER A 324 -15.77 -36.88 -10.39
N CYS A 325 -17.01 -36.56 -10.05
CA CYS A 325 -17.86 -37.45 -9.26
C CYS A 325 -19.17 -37.68 -10.04
N GLY A 326 -19.40 -38.94 -10.43
CA GLY A 326 -20.57 -39.36 -11.16
C GLY A 326 -21.83 -39.32 -10.31
N ASN A 327 -22.84 -38.61 -10.80
CA ASN A 327 -24.22 -39.09 -11.01
C ASN A 327 -25.10 -37.86 -11.29
N GLY A 328 -25.60 -37.79 -12.52
CA GLY A 328 -26.36 -36.66 -13.04
C GLY A 328 -27.70 -36.48 -12.33
N LYS A 329 -27.82 -35.38 -11.57
CA LYS A 329 -29.03 -34.56 -11.37
C LYS A 329 -28.58 -33.11 -11.11
N PRO A 330 -29.25 -32.08 -11.65
CA PRO A 330 -28.79 -30.70 -11.52
C PRO A 330 -29.10 -30.20 -10.11
N TYR A 331 -28.08 -30.00 -9.28
CA TYR A 331 -28.22 -29.20 -8.07
C TYR A 331 -28.12 -27.73 -8.45
N LEU A 332 -29.21 -27.01 -8.19
CA LEU A 332 -29.29 -25.55 -8.17
C LEU A 332 -28.01 -24.98 -7.55
N SER A 333 -27.33 -24.11 -8.30
CA SER A 333 -26.09 -23.49 -7.85
C SER A 333 -26.28 -22.78 -6.51
N PHE A 334 -25.33 -22.99 -5.61
CA PHE A 334 -25.20 -22.38 -4.28
C PHE A 334 -24.93 -20.85 -4.32
N VAL A 335 -25.25 -20.19 -5.44
CA VAL A 335 -25.01 -18.77 -5.71
C VAL A 335 -26.22 -17.90 -5.35
N ASN A 336 -27.42 -18.47 -5.18
CA ASN A 336 -28.65 -17.70 -4.91
C ASN A 336 -29.13 -17.69 -3.44
N LEU A 337 -28.35 -18.20 -2.49
CA LEU A 337 -28.66 -18.06 -1.04
C LEU A 337 -27.83 -16.96 -0.33
N MET A 338 -27.18 -16.08 -1.09
CA MET A 338 -26.48 -14.88 -0.60
C MET A 338 -27.25 -13.57 -0.81
N GLN A 339 -28.52 -13.64 -1.18
CA GLN A 339 -29.42 -12.48 -1.18
C GLN A 339 -30.51 -12.68 -0.15
N LEU A 340 -30.21 -12.35 1.10
CA LEU A 340 -31.17 -11.89 2.11
C LEU A 340 -30.39 -11.76 3.41
N HIS A 341 -29.77 -10.61 3.63
CA HIS A 341 -29.68 -9.94 4.94
C HIS A 341 -29.22 -8.52 4.63
N ARG A 342 -30.13 -7.55 4.86
CA ARG A 342 -29.91 -6.12 4.64
C ARG A 342 -28.68 -5.65 5.43
N VAL A 343 -27.52 -5.64 4.79
CA VAL A 343 -26.40 -4.79 5.22
C VAL A 343 -26.88 -3.37 5.00
N LYS A 344 -26.94 -2.58 6.06
CA LYS A 344 -27.07 -1.13 5.95
C LYS A 344 -25.78 -0.62 5.31
N LEU A 345 -25.69 -0.73 3.98
CA LEU A 345 -24.66 -0.18 3.10
C LEU A 345 -24.88 1.34 3.07
N MET A 346 -24.46 2.02 4.12
CA MET A 346 -24.39 3.47 4.08
C MET A 346 -23.04 3.88 3.46
N PRO A 347 -23.02 4.89 2.59
CA PRO A 347 -21.77 5.40 2.02
C PRO A 347 -20.84 5.86 3.16
N ARG A 348 -19.57 5.45 3.10
CA ARG A 348 -18.52 6.00 3.96
C ARG A 348 -18.13 7.37 3.42
N ILE A 349 -18.22 8.39 4.25
CA ILE A 349 -17.76 9.74 3.91
C ILE A 349 -16.30 9.86 4.38
N GLU A 350 -15.40 10.16 3.46
CA GLU A 350 -14.04 10.58 3.82
C GLU A 350 -14.08 12.03 4.30
N THR A 351 -13.61 12.27 5.53
CA THR A 351 -13.64 13.59 6.16
C THR A 351 -12.31 14.35 6.04
N GLU A 352 -11.28 13.71 5.49
CA GLU A 352 -9.98 14.34 5.26
C GLU A 352 -10.08 15.35 4.11
N VAL A 353 -9.42 16.51 4.29
CA VAL A 353 -9.45 17.56 3.28
C VAL A 353 -8.56 17.16 2.11
N ARG A 354 -9.18 16.99 0.93
CA ARG A 354 -8.49 16.85 -0.35
C ARG A 354 -8.32 18.24 -0.99
N LEU A 355 -7.19 18.48 -1.64
CA LEU A 355 -6.73 19.79 -2.09
C LEU A 355 -6.52 19.80 -3.62
N ASP A 356 -6.86 20.90 -4.26
CA ASP A 356 -6.48 21.27 -5.62
C ASP A 356 -5.27 22.25 -5.59
N PHE A 357 -4.69 22.55 -6.75
CA PHE A 357 -3.52 23.45 -6.82
C PHE A 357 -3.76 24.83 -6.19
N LYS A 358 -5.00 25.32 -6.24
CA LYS A 358 -5.37 26.63 -5.67
C LYS A 358 -5.33 26.69 -4.15
N ASP A 359 -5.37 25.55 -3.49
CA ASP A 359 -5.51 25.49 -2.03
C ASP A 359 -4.14 25.54 -1.32
N VAL A 360 -3.03 25.64 -2.08
CA VAL A 360 -1.67 25.65 -1.53
C VAL A 360 -0.74 26.67 -2.22
N LEU A 361 0.28 27.09 -1.46
CA LEU A 361 1.48 27.76 -1.96
C LEU A 361 2.73 26.94 -1.60
N ILE A 362 3.84 27.18 -2.30
CA ILE A 362 5.13 26.54 -2.01
C ILE A 362 5.93 27.45 -1.06
N ARG A 363 6.33 26.92 0.10
CA ARG A 363 7.16 27.64 1.07
C ARG A 363 8.57 27.90 0.47
N PRO A 364 9.03 29.16 0.41
CA PRO A 364 10.40 29.46 0.00
C PRO A 364 11.40 28.92 1.03
N LYS A 365 12.60 28.57 0.55
CA LYS A 365 13.72 28.05 1.36
C LYS A 365 15.00 28.76 0.98
N ARG A 366 15.99 28.74 1.87
CA ARG A 366 17.32 29.30 1.60
C ARG A 366 17.90 28.65 0.33
N SER A 367 18.37 29.47 -0.60
CA SER A 367 18.93 29.06 -1.89
C SER A 367 20.31 29.68 -2.08
N THR A 368 21.21 28.96 -2.75
CA THR A 368 22.53 29.47 -3.18
C THR A 368 22.53 29.90 -4.66
N LEU A 369 21.42 29.71 -5.37
CA LEU A 369 21.27 30.10 -6.78
C LEU A 369 21.19 31.62 -6.88
N LYS A 370 21.95 32.20 -7.80
CA LYS A 370 22.00 33.64 -8.05
C LYS A 370 21.05 34.08 -9.17
N SER A 371 20.70 33.16 -10.07
CA SER A 371 19.86 33.45 -11.23
C SER A 371 19.01 32.25 -11.62
N ARG A 372 17.82 32.52 -12.17
CA ARG A 372 16.91 31.52 -12.75
C ARG A 372 17.54 30.75 -13.91
N SER A 373 18.48 31.37 -14.63
CA SER A 373 19.23 30.75 -15.73
C SER A 373 20.10 29.55 -15.28
N GLN A 374 20.43 29.46 -14.00
CA GLN A 374 21.24 28.37 -13.44
C GLN A 374 20.42 27.10 -13.18
N VAL A 375 19.10 27.15 -13.33
CA VAL A 375 18.21 26.02 -13.06
C VAL A 375 18.12 25.12 -14.30
N ASP A 376 18.50 23.86 -14.11
CA ASP A 376 18.29 22.79 -15.07
C ASP A 376 16.86 22.24 -14.93
N VAL A 377 16.07 22.37 -16.00
CA VAL A 377 14.67 21.92 -16.05
C VAL A 377 14.52 20.55 -16.72
N GLU A 378 15.62 19.97 -17.22
CA GLU A 378 15.59 18.66 -17.83
C GLU A 378 15.57 17.56 -16.76
N ARG A 379 15.01 16.41 -17.14
CA ARG A 379 14.99 15.20 -16.35
C ARG A 379 15.53 14.06 -17.18
N GLU A 380 16.11 13.09 -16.48
CA GLU A 380 16.41 11.78 -17.03
C GLU A 380 15.62 10.75 -16.22
N PHE A 381 14.91 9.89 -16.93
CA PHE A 381 14.08 8.84 -16.36
C PHE A 381 14.43 7.51 -17.00
N ARG A 382 14.54 6.46 -16.18
CA ARG A 382 14.59 5.08 -16.65
C ARG A 382 13.27 4.42 -16.33
N PHE A 383 12.54 4.01 -17.36
CA PHE A 383 11.20 3.47 -17.20
C PHE A 383 11.19 2.02 -16.72
N ARG A 384 10.20 1.69 -15.89
CA ARG A 384 10.12 0.43 -15.14
C ARG A 384 10.03 -0.78 -16.05
N ASN A 385 9.09 -0.78 -16.98
CA ASN A 385 8.69 -1.94 -17.75
C ASN A 385 9.37 -1.96 -19.12
N SER A 386 9.42 -0.83 -19.82
CA SER A 386 10.13 -0.71 -21.11
C SER A 386 11.65 -0.71 -20.98
N ARG A 387 12.18 -0.45 -19.78
CA ARG A 387 13.63 -0.31 -19.48
C ARG A 387 14.34 0.81 -20.23
N ARG A 388 13.65 1.55 -21.10
CA ARG A 388 14.20 2.67 -21.85
C ARG A 388 14.55 3.82 -20.91
N THR A 389 15.53 4.60 -21.35
CA THR A 389 15.88 5.87 -20.72
C THR A 389 15.41 6.99 -21.62
N TRP A 390 14.82 8.04 -21.03
CA TRP A 390 14.43 9.25 -21.72
C TRP A 390 15.03 10.45 -21.01
N SER A 391 15.45 11.45 -21.79
CA SER A 391 15.92 12.74 -21.30
C SER A 391 15.25 13.88 -22.05
N GLY A 392 14.77 14.88 -21.31
CA GLY A 392 14.10 16.05 -21.86
C GLY A 392 13.41 16.88 -20.79
N VAL A 393 12.55 17.80 -21.22
CA VAL A 393 11.76 18.62 -20.30
C VAL A 393 10.40 17.97 -20.11
N PRO A 394 10.00 17.61 -18.87
CA PRO A 394 8.88 16.70 -18.64
C PRO A 394 7.52 17.42 -18.66
N ILE A 395 7.26 18.14 -19.75
CA ILE A 395 5.97 18.77 -20.05
C ILE A 395 5.41 18.07 -21.29
N ILE A 396 4.12 17.74 -21.24
CA ILE A 396 3.44 16.97 -22.27
C ILE A 396 2.25 17.76 -22.83
N ALA A 397 2.14 17.87 -24.15
CA ALA A 397 0.89 18.33 -24.77
C ALA A 397 -0.19 17.24 -24.72
N ALA A 398 -1.39 17.60 -24.28
CA ALA A 398 -2.52 16.68 -24.16
C ALA A 398 -2.99 16.15 -25.52
N ASN A 399 -3.41 14.89 -25.56
CA ASN A 399 -3.88 14.18 -26.76
C ASN A 399 -5.29 14.57 -27.24
N MET A 400 -5.60 15.86 -27.16
CA MET A 400 -6.83 16.45 -27.65
C MET A 400 -6.65 16.93 -29.09
N ASP A 401 -7.68 16.81 -29.94
CA ASP A 401 -7.59 17.24 -31.35
C ASP A 401 -7.43 18.76 -31.54
N THR A 402 -7.63 19.52 -30.47
CA THR A 402 -7.39 20.96 -30.40
C THR A 402 -6.04 21.33 -29.76
N VAL A 403 -5.21 20.35 -29.38
CA VAL A 403 -3.93 20.58 -28.68
C VAL A 403 -2.80 19.71 -29.24
N GLY A 404 -2.91 18.38 -29.15
CA GLY A 404 -1.88 17.42 -29.54
C GLY A 404 -1.85 17.17 -31.05
N THR A 405 -1.63 18.22 -31.83
CA THR A 405 -1.51 18.20 -33.30
C THR A 405 -0.07 17.95 -33.74
N PHE A 406 0.16 17.71 -35.04
CA PHE A 406 1.50 17.58 -35.58
C PHE A 406 2.28 18.89 -35.54
N GLU A 407 1.63 20.02 -35.81
CA GLU A 407 2.21 21.36 -35.75
C GLU A 407 2.69 21.67 -34.32
N MET A 408 1.89 21.30 -33.31
CA MET A 408 2.28 21.40 -31.91
C MET A 408 3.49 20.53 -31.60
N ALA A 409 3.54 19.29 -32.13
CA ALA A 409 4.68 18.40 -31.95
C ALA A 409 6.00 19.00 -32.47
N VAL A 410 5.97 19.63 -33.65
CA VAL A 410 7.16 20.26 -34.25
C VAL A 410 7.70 21.39 -33.36
N GLU A 411 6.85 22.29 -32.87
CA GLU A 411 7.31 23.39 -32.03
C GLU A 411 7.73 22.95 -30.63
N LEU A 412 7.04 21.98 -30.04
CA LEU A 412 7.36 21.47 -28.70
C LEU A 412 8.65 20.63 -28.69
N ALA A 413 8.96 19.91 -29.76
CA ALA A 413 10.22 19.17 -29.90
C ALA A 413 11.45 20.09 -29.77
N LYS A 414 11.37 21.33 -30.27
CA LYS A 414 12.44 22.34 -30.13
C LYS A 414 12.73 22.71 -28.67
N GLN A 415 11.75 22.53 -27.77
CA GLN A 415 11.90 22.73 -26.32
C GLN A 415 12.14 21.42 -25.56
N ARG A 416 12.30 20.29 -26.27
CA ARG A 416 12.44 18.94 -25.70
C ARG A 416 11.24 18.48 -24.88
N PHE A 417 10.04 18.95 -25.25
CA PHE A 417 8.78 18.52 -24.64
C PHE A 417 8.29 17.26 -25.36
N ILE A 418 7.32 16.56 -24.75
CA ILE A 418 6.64 15.44 -25.41
C ILE A 418 5.28 15.91 -25.94
N THR A 419 4.86 15.40 -27.09
CA THR A 419 3.49 15.58 -27.57
C THR A 419 2.78 14.24 -27.65
N CYS A 420 1.74 14.06 -26.83
CA CYS A 420 0.81 12.96 -27.07
C CYS A 420 -0.12 13.38 -28.21
N VAL A 421 0.10 12.83 -29.41
CA VAL A 421 -0.68 13.18 -30.59
C VAL A 421 -2.08 12.60 -30.48
N HIS A 422 -3.11 13.38 -30.82
CA HIS A 422 -4.49 12.92 -30.73
C HIS A 422 -4.75 11.73 -31.67
N LYS A 423 -5.70 10.86 -31.29
CA LYS A 423 -5.92 9.57 -31.97
C LYS A 423 -6.69 9.64 -33.30
N HIS A 424 -6.88 10.82 -33.88
CA HIS A 424 -7.80 11.01 -35.03
C HIS A 424 -7.10 11.14 -36.38
N TYR A 425 -5.78 11.35 -36.43
CA TYR A 425 -5.01 11.26 -37.67
C TYR A 425 -4.97 9.84 -38.24
N THR A 426 -5.03 9.71 -39.56
CA THR A 426 -4.94 8.45 -40.28
C THR A 426 -3.51 7.92 -40.32
N THR A 427 -3.31 6.67 -40.73
CA THR A 427 -1.96 6.11 -40.92
C THR A 427 -1.22 6.84 -42.04
N GLN A 428 -1.93 7.36 -43.05
CA GLN A 428 -1.36 8.18 -44.13
C GLN A 428 -0.89 9.54 -43.62
N ASP A 429 -1.66 10.18 -42.73
CA ASP A 429 -1.25 11.46 -42.13
C ASP A 429 0.04 11.28 -41.31
N TRP A 430 0.14 10.18 -40.53
CA TRP A 430 1.37 9.82 -39.83
C TRP A 430 2.54 9.58 -40.78
N ALA A 431 2.31 8.90 -41.90
CA ALA A 431 3.36 8.67 -42.90
C ALA A 431 3.84 9.98 -43.54
N ALA A 432 2.93 10.90 -43.85
CA ALA A 432 3.27 12.23 -44.38
C ALA A 432 4.04 13.06 -43.37
N PHE A 433 3.61 13.05 -42.10
CA PHE A 433 4.30 13.72 -41.01
C PHE A 433 5.71 13.16 -40.79
N ALA A 434 5.85 11.83 -40.70
CA ALA A 434 7.13 11.17 -40.51
C ALA A 434 8.10 11.41 -41.66
N ALA A 435 7.60 11.52 -42.91
CA ALA A 435 8.42 11.82 -44.08
C ALA A 435 9.00 13.25 -44.04
N GLN A 436 8.31 14.20 -43.42
CA GLN A 436 8.73 15.60 -43.34
C GLN A 436 9.48 15.93 -42.04
N HIS A 437 9.14 15.25 -40.95
CA HIS A 437 9.56 15.59 -39.59
C HIS A 437 10.06 14.37 -38.80
N SER A 438 10.87 13.52 -39.44
CA SER A 438 11.44 12.31 -38.83
C SER A 438 12.17 12.59 -37.50
N GLU A 439 12.81 13.76 -37.37
CA GLU A 439 13.52 14.23 -36.18
C GLU A 439 12.61 14.46 -34.96
N VAL A 440 11.31 14.62 -35.18
CA VAL A 440 10.31 14.87 -34.12
C VAL A 440 9.78 13.55 -33.52
N LEU A 441 9.85 12.44 -34.25
CA LEU A 441 9.28 11.14 -33.87
C LEU A 441 9.70 10.62 -32.48
N PRO A 442 10.94 10.81 -32.00
CA PRO A 442 11.34 10.38 -30.66
C PRO A 442 10.65 11.14 -29.51
N THR A 443 10.04 12.29 -29.83
CA THR A 443 9.38 13.19 -28.86
C THR A 443 7.85 13.12 -28.91
N VAL A 444 7.27 12.21 -29.71
CA VAL A 444 5.81 12.03 -29.78
C VAL A 444 5.36 10.71 -29.19
N ALA A 445 4.13 10.70 -28.69
CA ALA A 445 3.41 9.49 -28.31
C ALA A 445 2.19 9.30 -29.20
N VAL A 446 1.98 8.08 -29.69
CA VAL A 446 0.77 7.72 -30.45
C VAL A 446 -0.32 7.36 -29.46
N SER A 447 -1.47 8.04 -29.52
CA SER A 447 -2.58 7.82 -28.59
C SER A 447 -3.62 6.83 -29.12
N ALA A 448 -4.22 6.05 -28.22
CA ALA A 448 -5.31 5.11 -28.50
C ALA A 448 -6.24 4.94 -27.30
N GLY A 449 -7.49 4.52 -27.56
CA GLY A 449 -8.35 3.94 -26.53
C GLY A 449 -8.06 2.46 -26.30
N SER A 450 -9.03 1.73 -25.73
CA SER A 450 -8.94 0.28 -25.47
C SER A 450 -9.61 -0.59 -26.52
N SER A 451 -10.17 -0.01 -27.60
CA SER A 451 -10.85 -0.79 -28.64
C SER A 451 -9.84 -1.55 -29.50
N PRO A 452 -10.18 -2.73 -30.03
CA PRO A 452 -9.32 -3.46 -30.95
C PRO A 452 -8.90 -2.62 -32.17
N ALA A 453 -9.84 -1.86 -32.75
CA ALA A 453 -9.56 -0.99 -33.90
C ALA A 453 -8.53 0.12 -33.59
N ASP A 454 -8.59 0.72 -32.40
CA ASP A 454 -7.60 1.72 -31.98
C ASP A 454 -6.21 1.06 -31.82
N ILE A 455 -6.15 -0.14 -31.23
CA ILE A 455 -4.90 -0.89 -31.03
C ILE A 455 -4.29 -1.35 -32.37
N ASP A 456 -5.11 -1.80 -33.31
CA ASP A 456 -4.68 -2.20 -34.66
C ASP A 456 -4.06 -1.01 -35.40
N LYS A 457 -4.70 0.16 -35.31
CA LYS A 457 -4.19 1.39 -35.91
C LYS A 457 -2.84 1.80 -35.32
N VAL A 458 -2.70 1.78 -33.99
CA VAL A 458 -1.40 2.04 -33.32
C VAL A 458 -0.36 1.03 -33.77
N THR A 459 -0.75 -0.23 -33.93
CA THR A 459 0.16 -1.29 -34.39
C THR A 459 0.71 -1.02 -35.78
N VAL A 460 -0.15 -0.56 -36.71
CA VAL A 460 0.29 -0.18 -38.06
C VAL A 460 1.24 1.03 -38.01
N ILE A 461 0.90 2.07 -37.24
CA ILE A 461 1.73 3.28 -37.11
C ILE A 461 3.13 2.93 -36.57
N LEU A 462 3.20 2.20 -35.45
CA LEU A 462 4.48 1.89 -34.80
C LEU A 462 5.34 0.91 -35.62
N LYS A 463 4.73 -0.01 -36.36
CA LYS A 463 5.47 -0.90 -37.28
C LYS A 463 6.10 -0.13 -38.44
N ASN A 464 5.44 0.92 -38.92
CA ASN A 464 5.94 1.74 -40.03
C ASN A 464 6.92 2.84 -39.56
N HIS A 465 6.91 3.19 -38.28
CA HIS A 465 7.68 4.30 -37.72
C HIS A 465 8.36 3.90 -36.41
N SER A 466 9.50 3.20 -36.51
CA SER A 466 10.24 2.64 -35.36
C SER A 466 10.84 3.69 -34.41
N ASP A 467 11.00 4.93 -34.86
CA ASP A 467 11.55 6.03 -34.06
C ASP A 467 10.56 6.59 -33.04
N ILE A 468 9.28 6.19 -33.13
CA ILE A 468 8.29 6.48 -32.10
C ILE A 468 8.51 5.54 -30.93
N HIS A 469 8.62 6.08 -29.72
CA HIS A 469 9.01 5.30 -28.54
C HIS A 469 7.96 5.29 -27.43
N PHE A 470 6.89 6.09 -27.59
CA PHE A 470 5.84 6.25 -26.59
C PHE A 470 4.47 5.86 -27.15
N ILE A 471 3.68 5.19 -26.32
CA ILE A 471 2.28 4.85 -26.58
C ILE A 471 1.44 5.47 -25.47
N CYS A 472 0.36 6.17 -25.80
CA CYS A 472 -0.56 6.77 -24.85
C CYS A 472 -1.93 6.08 -24.89
N LEU A 473 -2.18 5.19 -23.93
CA LEU A 473 -3.48 4.55 -23.75
C LEU A 473 -4.35 5.44 -22.85
N ASP A 474 -5.38 6.05 -23.45
CA ASP A 474 -6.20 7.08 -22.83
C ASP A 474 -7.68 6.70 -22.85
N VAL A 475 -8.26 6.57 -21.66
CA VAL A 475 -9.69 6.36 -21.43
C VAL A 475 -10.17 7.22 -20.27
N ALA A 476 -11.46 7.56 -20.26
CA ALA A 476 -12.06 8.34 -19.17
C ALA A 476 -12.02 7.62 -17.82
N ASN A 477 -12.17 6.29 -17.82
CA ASN A 477 -12.20 5.45 -16.62
C ASN A 477 -11.15 4.34 -16.71
N GLY A 478 -9.94 4.62 -16.18
CA GLY A 478 -8.84 3.65 -16.13
C GLY A 478 -9.05 2.50 -15.13
N TYR A 479 -10.11 2.53 -14.32
CA TYR A 479 -10.43 1.49 -13.33
C TYR A 479 -11.13 0.27 -13.92
N SER A 480 -11.45 0.29 -15.22
CA SER A 480 -12.08 -0.85 -15.87
C SER A 480 -11.09 -2.00 -16.05
N GLU A 481 -11.48 -3.21 -15.68
CA GLU A 481 -10.73 -4.45 -15.97
C GLU A 481 -10.39 -4.57 -17.46
N SER A 482 -11.29 -4.16 -18.34
CA SER A 482 -11.05 -4.17 -19.80
C SER A 482 -9.86 -3.28 -20.20
N PHE A 483 -9.66 -2.15 -19.51
CA PHE A 483 -8.53 -1.26 -19.75
C PHE A 483 -7.23 -1.86 -19.22
N VAL A 484 -7.25 -2.47 -18.04
CA VAL A 484 -6.10 -3.22 -17.49
C VAL A 484 -5.67 -4.32 -18.45
N GLN A 485 -6.62 -5.06 -19.01
CA GLN A 485 -6.31 -6.10 -20.00
C GLN A 485 -5.75 -5.51 -21.31
N ALA A 486 -6.25 -4.35 -21.76
CA ALA A 486 -5.69 -3.65 -22.91
C ALA A 486 -4.23 -3.24 -22.67
N VAL A 487 -3.88 -2.74 -21.48
CA VAL A 487 -2.49 -2.41 -21.11
C VAL A 487 -1.58 -3.64 -21.18
N ARG A 488 -2.03 -4.79 -20.65
CA ARG A 488 -1.28 -6.07 -20.74
C ARG A 488 -1.06 -6.50 -22.18
N ASN A 489 -2.10 -6.40 -23.00
CA ASN A 489 -2.04 -6.78 -24.41
C ASN A 489 -1.05 -5.88 -25.17
N VAL A 490 -1.13 -4.56 -24.99
CA VAL A 490 -0.22 -3.61 -25.65
C VAL A 490 1.22 -3.80 -25.17
N ARG A 491 1.46 -4.06 -23.87
CA ARG A 491 2.80 -4.43 -23.38
C ARG A 491 3.33 -5.70 -24.05
N SER A 492 2.48 -6.71 -24.23
CA SER A 492 2.90 -7.95 -24.92
C SER A 492 3.26 -7.72 -26.39
N LEU A 493 2.55 -6.81 -27.08
CA LEU A 493 2.82 -6.48 -28.48
C LEU A 493 4.06 -5.57 -28.64
N PHE A 494 4.29 -4.67 -27.70
CA PHE A 494 5.33 -3.65 -27.75
C PHE A 494 6.20 -3.67 -26.47
N PRO A 495 7.01 -4.72 -26.26
CA PRO A 495 7.76 -4.92 -25.02
C PRO A 495 8.76 -3.80 -24.73
N GLU A 496 9.33 -3.18 -25.76
CA GLU A 496 10.33 -2.11 -25.62
C GLU A 496 9.74 -0.69 -25.65
N HIS A 497 8.45 -0.52 -25.95
CA HIS A 497 7.85 0.83 -25.99
C HIS A 497 7.50 1.31 -24.59
N THR A 498 7.65 2.62 -24.35
CA THR A 498 7.22 3.24 -23.10
C THR A 498 5.71 3.47 -23.14
N ILE A 499 4.97 2.87 -22.21
CA ILE A 499 3.51 2.92 -22.20
C ILE A 499 3.04 3.92 -21.14
N ILE A 500 2.33 4.95 -21.59
CA ILE A 500 1.53 5.86 -20.78
C ILE A 500 0.11 5.27 -20.69
N ALA A 501 -0.46 5.16 -19.50
CA ALA A 501 -1.81 4.64 -19.31
C ALA A 501 -2.62 5.44 -18.28
N GLY A 502 -3.88 5.77 -18.59
CA GLY A 502 -4.80 6.39 -17.64
C GLY A 502 -6.18 6.67 -18.24
N ASN A 503 -7.08 7.36 -17.52
CA ASN A 503 -6.81 8.12 -16.29
C ASN A 503 -7.26 7.44 -14.99
N VAL A 504 -6.51 7.70 -13.92
CA VAL A 504 -6.79 7.25 -12.54
C VAL A 504 -6.52 8.39 -11.55
N VAL A 505 -6.93 8.24 -10.28
CA VAL A 505 -6.75 9.26 -9.23
C VAL A 505 -6.37 8.69 -7.86
N THR A 506 -6.15 7.38 -7.75
CA THR A 506 -5.87 6.70 -6.48
C THR A 506 -4.69 5.72 -6.61
N GLY A 507 -4.01 5.48 -5.48
CA GLY A 507 -2.78 4.69 -5.43
C GLY A 507 -2.93 3.23 -5.87
N GLU A 508 -4.03 2.56 -5.53
CA GLU A 508 -4.23 1.14 -5.86
C GLU A 508 -4.29 0.90 -7.37
N MET A 509 -4.95 1.81 -8.10
CA MET A 509 -5.09 1.68 -9.53
C MET A 509 -3.80 2.06 -10.27
N VAL A 510 -2.98 2.95 -9.68
CA VAL A 510 -1.63 3.22 -10.16
C VAL A 510 -0.76 1.96 -10.06
N GLU A 511 -0.78 1.27 -8.92
CA GLU A 511 -0.04 0.02 -8.76
C GLU A 511 -0.50 -1.05 -9.74
N GLU A 512 -1.81 -1.25 -9.89
CA GLU A 512 -2.36 -2.25 -10.82
C GLU A 512 -1.94 -2.00 -12.27
N LEU A 513 -2.01 -0.75 -12.75
CA LEU A 513 -1.60 -0.41 -14.11
C LEU A 513 -0.09 -0.57 -14.34
N LEU A 514 0.74 -0.20 -13.35
CA LEU A 514 2.19 -0.41 -13.41
C LEU A 514 2.53 -1.90 -13.43
N LEU A 515 1.91 -2.70 -12.55
CA LEU A 515 2.09 -4.15 -12.50
C LEU A 515 1.60 -4.83 -13.79
N SER A 516 0.58 -4.26 -14.44
CA SER A 516 0.02 -4.76 -15.69
C SER A 516 0.83 -4.38 -16.92
N GLY A 517 1.81 -3.48 -16.81
CA GLY A 517 2.79 -3.21 -17.85
C GLY A 517 2.95 -1.76 -18.26
N ALA A 518 2.20 -0.81 -17.71
CA ALA A 518 2.39 0.62 -17.97
C ALA A 518 3.70 1.13 -17.33
N ASP A 519 4.35 2.11 -17.95
CA ASP A 519 5.56 2.76 -17.41
C ASP A 519 5.25 4.05 -16.66
N ILE A 520 4.26 4.79 -17.19
CA ILE A 520 3.88 6.12 -16.73
C ILE A 520 2.36 6.15 -16.57
N ILE A 521 1.87 6.52 -15.38
CA ILE A 521 0.43 6.58 -15.11
C ILE A 521 -0.09 7.99 -15.26
N LYS A 522 -1.16 8.18 -16.05
CA LYS A 522 -1.81 9.47 -16.26
C LYS A 522 -2.86 9.72 -15.18
N VAL A 523 -2.64 10.75 -14.37
CA VAL A 523 -3.40 11.03 -13.14
C VAL A 523 -4.31 12.23 -13.34
N GLY A 524 -5.62 12.02 -13.23
CA GLY A 524 -6.61 13.10 -13.24
C GLY A 524 -7.98 12.68 -13.76
N ILE A 525 -9.00 12.72 -12.89
CA ILE A 525 -10.41 12.52 -13.26
C ILE A 525 -11.19 13.77 -12.88
N GLY A 526 -11.65 14.48 -13.92
CA GLY A 526 -12.43 15.70 -13.76
C GLY A 526 -11.71 17.06 -13.53
N PRO A 527 -10.36 17.20 -13.50
CA PRO A 527 -9.73 18.51 -13.25
C PRO A 527 -9.62 19.39 -14.51
N GLY A 528 -9.86 18.85 -15.70
CA GLY A 528 -9.67 19.57 -16.96
C GLY A 528 -10.58 20.80 -17.10
N SER A 529 -10.05 21.89 -17.67
CA SER A 529 -10.76 23.17 -17.80
C SER A 529 -12.04 23.11 -18.66
N VAL A 530 -12.11 22.13 -19.56
CA VAL A 530 -13.28 21.82 -20.42
C VAL A 530 -13.94 20.49 -20.06
N CYS A 531 -13.61 19.90 -18.92
CA CYS A 531 -14.22 18.68 -18.41
C CYS A 531 -15.49 19.02 -17.59
N THR A 532 -16.51 18.18 -17.73
CA THR A 532 -17.74 18.26 -16.92
C THR A 532 -18.04 16.95 -16.17
N THR A 533 -17.15 15.95 -16.18
CA THR A 533 -17.30 14.69 -15.45
C THR A 533 -17.72 14.90 -13.99
N ARG A 534 -16.98 15.72 -13.20
CA ARG A 534 -17.34 16.00 -11.79
C ARG A 534 -18.78 16.51 -11.63
N LYS A 535 -19.25 17.31 -12.60
CA LYS A 535 -20.60 17.88 -12.59
C LYS A 535 -21.66 16.86 -13.01
N GLN A 536 -21.37 16.04 -14.03
CA GLN A 536 -22.34 15.10 -14.60
C GLN A 536 -22.47 13.82 -13.78
N THR A 537 -21.37 13.32 -13.20
CA THR A 537 -21.33 12.01 -12.55
C THR A 537 -21.12 12.11 -11.03
N GLY A 538 -20.65 13.26 -10.53
CA GLY A 538 -20.21 13.40 -9.14
C GLY A 538 -18.86 12.74 -8.85
N VAL A 539 -18.23 12.10 -9.84
CA VAL A 539 -16.96 11.38 -9.69
C VAL A 539 -15.80 12.30 -10.01
N GLY A 540 -14.77 12.29 -9.15
CA GLY A 540 -13.51 12.96 -9.37
C GLY A 540 -12.72 13.11 -8.08
N TYR A 541 -11.51 13.66 -8.21
CA TYR A 541 -10.58 13.80 -7.09
C TYR A 541 -9.80 15.11 -7.25
N PRO A 542 -9.64 15.94 -6.18
CA PRO A 542 -8.81 17.15 -6.25
C PRO A 542 -7.38 16.85 -6.67
N GLN A 543 -6.89 17.57 -7.69
CA GLN A 543 -5.76 17.16 -8.51
C GLN A 543 -4.44 17.13 -7.74
N LEU A 544 -4.22 18.08 -6.83
CA LEU A 544 -2.99 18.11 -6.03
C LEU A 544 -2.93 16.87 -5.12
N SER A 545 -4.01 16.55 -4.41
CA SER A 545 -4.07 15.35 -3.56
C SER A 545 -3.95 14.07 -4.36
N ALA A 546 -4.62 13.97 -5.52
CA ALA A 546 -4.51 12.81 -6.40
C ALA A 546 -3.06 12.59 -6.86
N VAL A 547 -2.36 13.66 -7.26
CA VAL A 547 -0.94 13.59 -7.65
C VAL A 547 -0.06 13.12 -6.50
N ILE A 548 -0.24 13.64 -5.29
CA ILE A 548 0.56 13.23 -4.12
C ILE A 548 0.38 11.73 -3.86
N GLU A 549 -0.87 11.26 -3.81
CA GLU A 549 -1.19 9.85 -3.54
C GLU A 549 -0.65 8.93 -4.65
N CYS A 550 -0.89 9.28 -5.91
CA CYS A 550 -0.48 8.47 -7.06
C CYS A 550 1.03 8.47 -7.27
N ALA A 551 1.72 9.60 -7.02
CA ALA A 551 3.16 9.69 -7.14
C ALA A 551 3.86 8.80 -6.11
N ASP A 552 3.38 8.79 -4.86
CA ASP A 552 3.93 7.94 -3.80
C ASP A 552 3.84 6.45 -4.18
N ALA A 553 2.64 6.01 -4.61
CA ALA A 553 2.42 4.64 -5.08
C ALA A 553 3.30 4.28 -6.29
N ALA A 554 3.37 5.16 -7.30
CA ALA A 554 4.18 4.91 -8.48
C ALA A 554 5.68 4.82 -8.15
N HIS A 555 6.19 5.78 -7.37
CA HIS A 555 7.60 5.85 -7.02
C HIS A 555 8.03 4.67 -6.14
N GLY A 556 7.13 4.16 -5.28
CA GLY A 556 7.35 2.91 -4.52
C GLY A 556 7.62 1.69 -5.41
N LEU A 557 7.05 1.67 -6.63
CA LEU A 557 7.27 0.61 -7.63
C LEU A 557 8.29 0.97 -8.71
N ASN A 558 9.00 2.11 -8.58
CA ASN A 558 9.86 2.70 -9.62
C ASN A 558 9.12 3.03 -10.94
N GLY A 559 7.80 3.22 -10.88
CA GLY A 559 7.00 3.81 -11.95
C GLY A 559 7.04 5.34 -11.93
N HIS A 560 6.38 5.97 -12.90
CA HIS A 560 6.31 7.42 -13.02
C HIS A 560 4.86 7.88 -13.18
N VAL A 561 4.57 9.15 -12.89
CA VAL A 561 3.23 9.72 -13.09
C VAL A 561 3.20 11.01 -13.91
N ILE A 562 2.11 11.21 -14.64
CA ILE A 562 1.75 12.45 -15.31
C ILE A 562 0.62 13.11 -14.53
N SER A 563 0.79 14.36 -14.11
CA SER A 563 -0.35 15.18 -13.66
C SER A 563 -1.09 15.70 -14.89
N ASP A 564 -2.31 15.20 -15.14
CA ASP A 564 -3.11 15.53 -16.30
C ASP A 564 -4.33 16.39 -15.94
N GLY A 565 -4.32 17.64 -16.40
CA GLY A 565 -5.39 18.61 -16.20
C GLY A 565 -5.26 19.45 -14.93
N GLY A 566 -6.13 20.46 -14.81
CA GLY A 566 -6.19 21.38 -13.67
C GLY A 566 -5.14 22.49 -13.64
N CYS A 567 -4.04 22.39 -14.39
CA CYS A 567 -3.04 23.45 -14.49
C CYS A 567 -3.56 24.62 -15.35
N THR A 568 -3.54 25.83 -14.77
CA THR A 568 -4.01 27.05 -15.46
C THR A 568 -2.94 28.14 -15.54
N CYS A 569 -1.88 28.03 -14.74
CA CYS A 569 -0.76 28.96 -14.72
C CYS A 569 0.57 28.23 -14.49
N PRO A 570 1.75 28.84 -14.75
CA PRO A 570 3.05 28.23 -14.49
C PRO A 570 3.25 27.78 -13.03
N GLY A 571 2.62 28.48 -12.08
CA GLY A 571 2.65 28.11 -10.66
C GLY A 571 2.00 26.76 -10.38
N ASP A 572 0.93 26.40 -11.10
CA ASP A 572 0.27 25.10 -10.93
C ASP A 572 1.16 23.97 -11.47
N VAL A 573 1.85 24.20 -12.58
CA VAL A 573 2.85 23.27 -13.13
C VAL A 573 3.95 23.02 -12.09
N ALA A 574 4.46 24.08 -11.45
CA ALA A 574 5.46 23.94 -10.40
C ALA A 574 4.91 23.22 -9.15
N LYS A 575 3.64 23.42 -8.78
CA LYS A 575 2.98 22.67 -7.70
C LYS A 575 2.80 21.20 -8.06
N ALA A 576 2.45 20.86 -9.30
CA ALA A 576 2.34 19.48 -9.76
C ALA A 576 3.69 18.76 -9.64
N PHE A 577 4.78 19.37 -10.11
CA PHE A 577 6.14 18.83 -9.89
C PHE A 577 6.51 18.77 -8.40
N GLY A 578 6.19 19.81 -7.63
CA GLY A 578 6.43 19.85 -6.19
C GLY A 578 5.67 18.75 -5.42
N ALA A 579 4.51 18.34 -5.92
CA ALA A 579 3.68 17.27 -5.38
C ALA A 579 4.17 15.86 -5.72
N GLY A 580 5.18 15.74 -6.59
CA GLY A 580 5.78 14.46 -6.97
C GLY A 580 5.48 14.02 -8.40
N ALA A 581 4.75 14.79 -9.21
CA ALA A 581 4.57 14.43 -10.61
C ALA A 581 5.92 14.38 -11.34
N ASP A 582 6.12 13.34 -12.16
CA ASP A 582 7.31 13.24 -13.01
C ASP A 582 7.16 14.08 -14.26
N PHE A 583 5.93 14.13 -14.79
CA PHE A 583 5.52 14.88 -15.96
C PHE A 583 4.24 15.69 -15.67
N VAL A 584 4.03 16.78 -16.41
CA VAL A 584 2.79 17.57 -16.36
C VAL A 584 2.20 17.67 -17.76
N MET A 585 0.95 17.25 -17.92
CA MET A 585 0.21 17.32 -19.18
C MET A 585 -0.69 18.54 -19.24
N LEU A 586 -0.60 19.28 -20.36
CA LEU A 586 -1.26 20.57 -20.55
C LEU A 586 -2.21 20.53 -21.75
N GLY A 587 -3.49 20.80 -21.48
CA GLY A 587 -4.51 21.07 -22.50
C GLY A 587 -4.76 22.57 -22.66
N GLY A 588 -5.55 23.15 -21.75
CA GLY A 588 -5.99 24.55 -21.85
C GLY A 588 -4.88 25.62 -21.84
N MET A 589 -3.71 25.32 -21.28
CA MET A 589 -2.55 26.22 -21.38
C MET A 589 -1.95 26.26 -22.79
N LEU A 590 -2.08 25.17 -23.57
CA LEU A 590 -1.55 25.06 -24.93
C LEU A 590 -2.61 25.24 -26.03
N ALA A 591 -3.90 25.28 -25.68
CA ALA A 591 -4.96 25.69 -26.60
C ALA A 591 -4.88 27.19 -26.94
N GLY A 592 -5.38 27.57 -28.11
CA GLY A 592 -5.46 28.98 -28.53
C GLY A 592 -4.26 29.49 -29.32
N HIS A 593 -3.27 28.65 -29.60
CA HIS A 593 -2.05 29.02 -30.32
C HIS A 593 -2.16 28.74 -31.82
N ASP A 594 -1.20 29.21 -32.61
CA ASP A 594 -1.13 28.93 -34.04
C ASP A 594 -1.06 27.44 -34.33
N GLU A 595 -0.26 26.72 -33.55
CA GLU A 595 0.01 25.30 -33.69
C GLU A 595 -1.11 24.42 -33.13
N SER A 596 -2.02 24.99 -32.34
CA SER A 596 -3.14 24.24 -31.78
C SER A 596 -4.20 23.95 -32.85
N GLY A 597 -4.99 22.89 -32.70
CA GLY A 597 -6.20 22.74 -33.51
C GLY A 597 -7.29 23.77 -33.17
N GLY A 598 -8.49 23.55 -33.70
CA GLY A 598 -9.67 24.38 -33.43
C GLY A 598 -9.75 25.66 -34.27
N ASP A 599 -10.94 25.94 -34.79
CA ASP A 599 -11.16 27.08 -35.70
C ASP A 599 -10.89 28.42 -35.02
N LYS A 600 -10.27 29.35 -35.75
CA LYS A 600 -10.21 30.77 -35.35
C LYS A 600 -11.61 31.37 -35.50
N VAL A 601 -12.11 32.03 -34.46
CA VAL A 601 -13.42 32.69 -34.42
C VAL A 601 -13.21 34.13 -34.00
N GLU A 602 -13.77 35.07 -34.74
CA GLU A 602 -13.74 36.48 -34.38
C GLU A 602 -15.03 36.86 -33.64
N LEU A 603 -14.89 37.43 -32.44
CA LEU A 603 -15.99 37.90 -31.60
C LEU A 603 -15.65 39.30 -31.08
N ASN A 604 -16.49 40.29 -31.41
CA ASN A 604 -16.32 41.68 -30.97
C ASN A 604 -14.93 42.26 -31.27
N GLY A 605 -14.38 42.01 -32.47
CA GLY A 605 -13.05 42.48 -32.89
C GLY A 605 -11.88 41.80 -32.19
N LYS A 606 -12.12 40.73 -31.42
CA LYS A 606 -11.09 39.89 -30.80
C LYS A 606 -11.10 38.51 -31.42
N VAL A 607 -9.92 37.96 -31.65
CA VAL A 607 -9.74 36.61 -32.20
C VAL A 607 -9.67 35.60 -31.06
N PHE A 608 -10.42 34.51 -31.21
CA PHE A 608 -10.44 33.36 -30.30
C PHE A 608 -10.18 32.09 -31.10
N LYS A 609 -9.87 30.99 -30.42
CA LYS A 609 -9.93 29.64 -31.00
C LYS A 609 -10.90 28.76 -30.23
N LYS A 610 -11.57 27.84 -30.93
CA LYS A 610 -12.41 26.82 -30.29
C LYS A 610 -11.54 25.84 -29.50
N PHE A 611 -11.97 25.51 -28.29
CA PHE A 611 -11.36 24.50 -27.42
C PHE A 611 -12.46 23.70 -26.72
N TYR A 612 -12.42 22.37 -26.81
CA TYR A 612 -13.46 21.50 -26.29
C TYR A 612 -12.93 20.19 -25.71
N GLY A 613 -13.64 19.64 -24.73
CA GLY A 613 -13.32 18.33 -24.17
C GLY A 613 -13.60 17.20 -25.18
N MET A 614 -12.80 16.14 -25.17
CA MET A 614 -12.96 15.01 -26.11
C MET A 614 -14.25 14.20 -25.88
N SER A 615 -14.88 14.34 -24.71
CA SER A 615 -16.22 13.78 -24.42
C SER A 615 -17.33 14.85 -24.50
N SER A 616 -17.12 15.93 -25.25
CA SER A 616 -18.15 16.93 -25.55
C SER A 616 -19.04 16.50 -26.72
N SER A 617 -20.25 17.05 -26.80
CA SER A 617 -21.13 16.84 -27.95
C SER A 617 -20.47 17.23 -29.29
N GLU A 618 -19.65 18.27 -29.30
CA GLU A 618 -18.91 18.72 -30.49
C GLU A 618 -17.91 17.63 -30.96
N ALA A 619 -17.08 17.13 -30.04
CA ALA A 619 -16.12 16.08 -30.34
C ALA A 619 -16.80 14.76 -30.77
N MET A 620 -17.86 14.36 -30.07
CA MET A 620 -18.60 13.14 -30.40
C MET A 620 -19.35 13.25 -31.75
N LYS A 621 -19.87 14.44 -32.09
CA LYS A 621 -20.45 14.69 -33.42
C LYS A 621 -19.40 14.57 -34.51
N LYS A 622 -18.20 15.13 -34.28
CA LYS A 622 -17.10 15.11 -35.24
C LYS A 622 -16.51 13.71 -35.47
N HIS A 623 -16.39 12.91 -34.41
CA HIS A 623 -15.61 11.66 -34.44
C HIS A 623 -16.43 10.38 -34.29
N SER A 624 -17.67 10.46 -33.79
CA SER A 624 -18.49 9.29 -33.41
C SER A 624 -19.92 9.33 -33.94
N GLY A 625 -20.24 10.26 -34.85
CA GLY A 625 -21.58 10.38 -35.46
C GLY A 625 -22.65 11.02 -34.56
N GLY A 626 -22.29 11.53 -33.39
CA GLY A 626 -23.20 12.17 -32.43
C GLY A 626 -23.08 11.61 -31.02
N VAL A 627 -23.96 12.06 -30.13
CA VAL A 627 -24.05 11.55 -28.75
C VAL A 627 -24.98 10.35 -28.73
N ALA A 628 -24.47 9.16 -28.41
CA ALA A 628 -25.30 7.97 -28.26
C ALA A 628 -26.36 8.17 -27.14
N GLU A 629 -27.56 7.63 -27.29
CA GLU A 629 -28.69 7.85 -26.37
C GLU A 629 -28.39 7.53 -24.90
N TYR A 630 -27.49 6.57 -24.65
CA TYR A 630 -27.09 6.15 -23.32
C TYR A 630 -25.91 6.95 -22.72
N ARG A 631 -25.36 7.94 -23.45
CA ARG A 631 -24.23 8.77 -23.01
C ARG A 631 -24.65 10.21 -22.76
N SER A 632 -24.07 10.83 -21.74
CA SER A 632 -24.14 12.27 -21.52
C SER A 632 -22.82 12.95 -21.90
N SER A 633 -22.86 14.26 -22.18
CA SER A 633 -21.65 15.03 -22.50
C SER A 633 -20.85 15.33 -21.23
N GLU A 634 -19.67 14.71 -21.13
CA GLU A 634 -18.69 14.93 -20.05
C GLU A 634 -17.60 15.97 -20.41
N GLY A 635 -17.79 16.67 -21.53
CA GLY A 635 -17.02 17.87 -21.88
C GLY A 635 -17.92 19.07 -22.22
N LYS A 636 -17.32 20.26 -22.18
CA LYS A 636 -17.89 21.50 -22.72
C LYS A 636 -17.04 22.03 -23.87
N CYS A 637 -17.66 22.89 -24.69
CA CYS A 637 -16.96 23.68 -25.70
C CYS A 637 -16.85 25.12 -25.19
N VAL A 638 -15.67 25.72 -25.35
CA VAL A 638 -15.39 27.11 -25.01
C VAL A 638 -14.57 27.75 -26.13
N THR A 639 -14.58 29.07 -26.17
CA THR A 639 -13.62 29.84 -26.95
C THR A 639 -12.52 30.34 -26.02
N VAL A 640 -11.27 30.13 -26.40
CA VAL A 640 -10.10 30.67 -25.68
C VAL A 640 -9.51 31.81 -26.50
N PRO A 641 -9.01 32.90 -25.87
CA PRO A 641 -8.34 33.97 -26.59
C PRO A 641 -7.23 33.41 -27.48
N TYR A 642 -7.08 33.97 -28.69
CA TYR A 642 -5.97 33.62 -29.55
C TYR A 642 -4.66 34.14 -28.96
N ARG A 643 -3.65 33.27 -28.86
CA ARG A 643 -2.40 33.50 -28.14
C ARG A 643 -1.17 33.61 -29.04
N GLY A 644 -1.32 33.49 -30.36
CA GLY A 644 -0.18 33.49 -31.29
C GLY A 644 0.68 32.22 -31.17
N PRO A 645 1.99 32.29 -31.44
CA PRO A 645 2.88 31.12 -31.41
C PRO A 645 3.07 30.52 -30.01
N VAL A 646 3.01 29.19 -29.89
CA VAL A 646 3.08 28.47 -28.60
C VAL A 646 4.42 28.65 -27.87
N VAL A 647 5.50 28.94 -28.60
CA VAL A 647 6.85 29.10 -28.04
C VAL A 647 6.91 30.14 -26.92
N ALA A 648 6.11 31.21 -26.99
CA ALA A 648 6.03 32.23 -25.95
C ALA A 648 5.49 31.64 -24.64
N THR A 649 4.38 30.92 -24.72
CA THR A 649 3.77 30.22 -23.59
C THR A 649 4.69 29.16 -22.99
N CYS A 650 5.43 28.40 -23.82
CA CYS A 650 6.44 27.46 -23.33
C CYS A 650 7.52 28.16 -22.50
N ARG A 651 8.04 29.30 -22.99
CA ARG A 651 9.04 30.09 -22.26
C ARG A 651 8.49 30.62 -20.94
N GLU A 652 7.24 31.07 -20.92
CA GLU A 652 6.58 31.54 -19.70
C GLU A 652 6.45 30.42 -18.66
N ILE A 653 5.99 29.24 -19.07
CA ILE A 653 5.86 28.06 -18.20
C ILE A 653 7.23 27.70 -17.60
N LEU A 654 8.26 27.57 -18.44
CA LEU A 654 9.60 27.24 -17.96
C LEU A 654 10.22 28.36 -17.11
N GLY A 655 9.94 29.62 -17.43
CA GLY A 655 10.35 30.77 -16.63
C GLY A 655 9.75 30.72 -15.22
N GLY A 656 8.46 30.39 -15.12
CA GLY A 656 7.76 30.17 -13.84
C GLY A 656 8.35 29.02 -13.05
N VAL A 657 8.55 27.86 -13.67
CA VAL A 657 9.16 26.69 -13.03
C VAL A 657 10.58 26.99 -12.54
N ARG A 658 11.43 27.62 -13.37
CA ARG A 658 12.78 28.05 -12.94
C ARG A 658 12.73 29.02 -11.78
N SER A 659 11.77 29.96 -11.79
CA SER A 659 11.55 30.88 -10.68
C SER A 659 11.24 30.12 -9.39
N THR A 660 10.29 29.20 -9.41
CA THR A 660 9.97 28.35 -8.25
C THR A 660 11.18 27.57 -7.76
N CYS A 661 11.94 26.94 -8.66
CA CYS A 661 13.18 26.24 -8.32
C CYS A 661 14.17 27.13 -7.58
N THR A 662 14.35 28.39 -8.01
CA THR A 662 15.22 29.33 -7.27
C THR A 662 14.69 29.64 -5.86
N TYR A 663 13.37 29.81 -5.69
CA TYR A 663 12.74 30.08 -4.39
C TYR A 663 12.85 28.91 -3.40
N VAL A 664 12.87 27.66 -3.88
CA VAL A 664 13.03 26.48 -3.01
C VAL A 664 14.48 25.97 -2.93
N GLY A 665 15.40 26.60 -3.67
CA GLY A 665 16.80 26.21 -3.74
C GLY A 665 17.06 24.91 -4.51
N ALA A 666 16.24 24.59 -5.51
CA ALA A 666 16.43 23.45 -6.41
C ALA A 666 17.27 23.86 -7.62
N SER A 667 18.49 23.33 -7.74
CA SER A 667 19.35 23.61 -8.90
C SER A 667 18.94 22.81 -10.14
N LYS A 668 18.29 21.66 -9.92
CA LYS A 668 17.68 20.83 -10.96
C LYS A 668 16.23 20.54 -10.64
N LEU A 669 15.38 20.38 -11.66
CA LEU A 669 13.97 20.02 -11.49
C LEU A 669 13.80 18.71 -10.70
N LYS A 670 14.76 17.78 -10.80
CA LYS A 670 14.81 16.53 -10.00
C LYS A 670 14.74 16.77 -8.48
N GLU A 671 15.13 17.95 -8.00
CA GLU A 671 15.16 18.29 -6.58
C GLU A 671 13.87 18.97 -6.10
N ILE A 672 12.99 19.41 -7.00
CA ILE A 672 11.87 20.29 -6.64
C ILE A 672 10.91 19.63 -5.65
N SER A 673 10.52 18.36 -5.84
CA SER A 673 9.61 17.64 -4.95
C SER A 673 10.22 17.46 -3.56
N LYS A 674 11.49 17.04 -3.48
CA LYS A 674 12.24 16.89 -2.22
C LYS A 674 12.39 18.19 -1.43
N ARG A 675 12.44 19.33 -2.14
CA ARG A 675 12.58 20.66 -1.54
C ARG A 675 11.24 21.35 -1.35
N THR A 676 10.14 20.81 -1.87
CA THR A 676 8.82 21.41 -1.72
C THR A 676 8.29 21.20 -0.30
N THR A 677 7.66 22.24 0.22
CA THR A 677 6.82 22.16 1.42
C THR A 677 5.62 23.03 1.14
N PHE A 678 4.44 22.43 1.08
CA PHE A 678 3.22 23.19 0.83
C PHE A 678 2.74 23.91 2.09
N ILE A 679 2.20 25.10 1.89
CA ILE A 679 1.44 25.86 2.87
C ILE A 679 0.01 25.87 2.35
N ARG A 680 -0.93 25.30 3.12
CA ARG A 680 -2.36 25.41 2.79
C ARG A 680 -2.81 26.86 2.97
N VAL A 681 -3.54 27.38 2.00
CA VAL A 681 -3.99 28.78 1.98
C VAL A 681 -5.50 28.87 1.88
N SER A 682 -6.06 29.96 2.41
CA SER A 682 -7.44 30.37 2.13
C SER A 682 -7.55 31.15 0.82
N GLN A 683 -6.46 31.82 0.40
CA GLN A 683 -6.38 32.63 -0.81
C GLN A 683 -5.01 32.44 -1.47
N GLN A 684 -5.01 32.12 -2.77
CA GLN A 684 -3.77 31.99 -3.56
C GLN A 684 -3.28 33.35 -4.07
N LEU A 685 -4.20 34.19 -4.55
CA LEU A 685 -3.92 35.48 -5.18
C LEU A 685 -4.71 36.57 -4.46
N ASN A 686 -4.10 37.76 -4.35
CA ASN A 686 -4.83 38.96 -4.00
C ASN A 686 -5.39 39.59 -5.27
N GLU A 687 -6.71 39.48 -5.48
CA GLU A 687 -7.41 40.01 -6.66
C GLU A 687 -8.03 41.40 -6.42
N ILE A 688 -7.70 42.09 -5.31
CA ILE A 688 -8.29 43.40 -4.96
C ILE A 688 -8.08 44.45 -6.06
N PHE A 689 -6.94 44.42 -6.74
CA PHE A 689 -6.62 45.34 -7.85
C PHE A 689 -6.86 44.71 -9.23
N GLY A 690 -7.79 43.75 -9.30
CA GLY A 690 -8.04 42.93 -10.48
C GLY A 690 -7.21 41.65 -10.51
N ARG A 691 -7.53 40.78 -11.45
CA ARG A 691 -6.68 39.61 -11.74
C ARG A 691 -5.41 40.10 -12.43
N ALA A 692 -4.28 39.46 -12.13
CA ALA A 692 -3.06 39.71 -12.86
C ALA A 692 -3.35 39.53 -14.36
N PRO A 693 -3.18 40.58 -15.18
CA PRO A 693 -3.43 40.46 -16.61
C PRO A 693 -2.45 39.45 -17.18
N ASN A 694 -2.94 38.54 -18.01
CA ASN A 694 -2.03 37.74 -18.82
C ASN A 694 -1.22 38.71 -19.70
N GLU A 695 0.05 38.41 -20.06
CA GLU A 695 0.94 39.35 -20.78
C GLU A 695 0.28 40.00 -22.02
N GLN A 696 -0.70 39.34 -22.63
CA GLN A 696 -1.49 39.84 -23.75
C GLN A 696 -2.57 40.86 -23.39
N GLU A 697 -3.23 40.75 -22.23
CA GLU A 697 -4.10 41.82 -21.71
C GLU A 697 -3.28 43.07 -21.44
N GLU A 698 -2.05 42.90 -20.98
CA GLU A 698 -1.11 43.99 -20.77
C GLU A 698 -0.64 44.64 -22.10
N GLN A 699 -0.43 43.85 -23.17
CA GLN A 699 -0.14 44.38 -24.51
C GLN A 699 -1.33 45.12 -25.14
N VAL A 700 -2.56 44.64 -24.92
CA VAL A 700 -3.79 45.32 -25.36
C VAL A 700 -4.00 46.63 -24.58
N LEU A 701 -3.79 46.62 -23.26
CA LEU A 701 -3.83 47.82 -22.41
C LEU A 701 -2.74 48.83 -22.79
N LYS A 702 -1.54 48.37 -23.18
CA LYS A 702 -0.47 49.22 -23.68
C LYS A 702 -0.82 49.85 -25.04
N LYS A 703 -1.52 49.15 -25.93
CA LYS A 703 -2.02 49.71 -27.20
C LYS A 703 -3.19 50.69 -27.01
N GLN A 704 -4.07 50.45 -26.03
CA GLN A 704 -5.20 51.34 -25.74
C GLN A 704 -4.81 52.64 -25.03
N LYS A 705 -3.62 52.72 -24.42
CA LYS A 705 -3.08 53.95 -23.81
C LYS A 705 -2.34 54.88 -24.79
N ILE A 706 -2.34 54.57 -26.09
CA ILE A 706 -1.68 55.37 -27.15
C ILE A 706 -2.71 56.13 -28.02
N VAL A 707 -3.98 56.19 -27.61
CA VAL A 707 -5.02 57.01 -28.28
C VAL A 707 -5.41 58.19 -27.41
#